data_AF-A0A161YAH2-F1
#
_entry.id   AF-A0A161YAH2-F1
#
_cell.length_a   1.000
_cell.length_b   1.000
_cell.length_c   1.000
_cell.angle_alpha   90.00
_cell.angle_beta   90.00
_cell.angle_gamma   90.00
#
_symmetry.space_group_name_H-M   'P 1'
#
loop_
_entity.id
_entity.type
_entity.pdbx_description
1 polymer ?
#
loop_
_entity_poly.entity_id
_entity_poly.type
_entity_poly.pdbx_seq_one_letter_code
_entity_poly.pdbx_strand_id
1 'polypeptide(L)'
;MMVEETKQFTVPEDPGYLTRPNPTGLPESQEKRNQSSGKRIAHKKSRTGCQNCKRRRVKCDEYQPSCARCDRLQLQCYYMFSGKQSPHHHNGEVDIPRLQQRPSASVLDDEKNIFNFLQLELLHTYDMFTWTALPWSLVLGDFWRVSVPSLALKHEYLMKALLAIPALQLAKLRPERRGLYISTALDYYRTASETARDILHNVSESDGVPLFLFSALSVLIGTISDDDASFYDMIGILQGMKGLLDDLSENISKSSLAPLISYGAERWAFQQHHDQSELEFQRNREPLDDFQALLSRRNLESDTLAVYNQVIERLRDANKCVYVWEGADALVWIYRSLGDFVPLLGAKKQEALVLLAHFAVILNRCETQWWLHGWAYHIMSSVYQNLDEDHKMWVYGPANEIGWPCPSPSYQNISSDYFQVYIDGQMETEAQASQDPGAGFDFKLYRYTPSLPAAIVSVVVFAILTLLHTWRLYRARAFYFTAFTIGGLCYCGRIWSHYDKFSIGGFVIQAILILVAPALYAASIYMILGRLIRTVRGEHLSLIPVDWVTRIFVTGDVVAFSLQAGGGGIQAAGTLDLYRAGEKIIIAGLFVQIVVFGFFVLTSLLFHYRLAKNPTSTASGSTPWKRYLFVLYITSAIILVRSIFRVVEYLQGNDGYLISHEIFLYIFDTILMAVVMAIFLIWYVEHLEDKKRRKSEEDHDTSGSNDFILEERRKDRETHSSKATEAAPEIKDWCGEERPKCGSCIRREVLCEYPGEPQAINDVAVDTPTDRVGRAPPPQPNSRSRANYNLREGSATGPLATVVATPGTDSGVSEPSVATDFNFSIKDLALLHHWTVCTSVDVYRTPELNPLWQVIFPQIGFRYPFVAHAILSLAALHLAYIEGSRNGQYIMKATHHHEEALRGFHEVVRHVSVENSEALLAWSLINVLYVFGITKQLADNVEGSSPRLRKDRVLGAEWIPMIRGVDAVLGPTYDYLRAGRMSQVVDLGNWSELDPDDASAEEMDIQVCRARETWKNSSDAEIYEEALRVLRKCRMFIVQFDKMDPRTLQQWSCNRAWAGPLAFVHFTPQSYFTLLHQRQPQALILFAFFGALLHGLNHYWFMEGWGKDIVEVVEELLGSYWRPWVVWPLAVVGIN
;
A
#
# COMPACT_ATOMS: atom_id res chain seq x y z
N MET A 1 3.66 -3.37 3.74
CA MET A 1 4.14 -2.54 4.87
C MET A 1 4.26 -1.10 4.39
N MET A 2 3.15 -0.36 4.42
CA MET A 2 3.00 1.11 4.23
C MET A 2 1.50 1.43 4.36
N VAL A 3 0.91 1.07 5.51
CA VAL A 3 -0.48 1.40 5.90
C VAL A 3 -0.47 1.85 7.36
N GLU A 4 0.45 2.77 7.65
CA GLU A 4 0.63 3.43 8.96
C GLU A 4 1.09 4.88 8.71
N GLU A 5 0.17 5.77 8.32
CA GLU A 5 0.22 7.20 8.69
C GLU A 5 -1.06 8.00 8.35
N THR A 6 -2.25 7.48 8.64
CA THR A 6 -3.47 8.30 8.79
C THR A 6 -3.55 8.92 10.18
N LYS A 7 -2.61 9.82 10.49
CA LYS A 7 -2.64 10.60 11.73
C LYS A 7 -3.75 11.64 11.68
N GLN A 8 -4.67 11.59 12.66
CA GLN A 8 -5.68 12.62 12.85
C GLN A 8 -5.01 13.96 13.18
N PHE A 9 -5.34 15.02 12.44
CA PHE A 9 -4.97 16.39 12.80
C PHE A 9 -6.04 16.95 13.74
N THR A 10 -5.82 16.82 15.05
CA THR A 10 -6.67 17.50 16.05
C THR A 10 -6.30 18.98 16.13
N VAL A 11 -7.31 19.85 16.02
CA VAL A 11 -7.17 21.28 16.31
C VAL A 11 -7.21 21.47 17.83
N PRO A 12 -6.27 22.21 18.45
CA PRO A 12 -6.39 22.56 19.86
C PRO A 12 -7.45 23.65 20.06
N GLU A 13 -8.49 23.35 20.84
CA GLU A 13 -9.32 24.38 21.47
C GLU A 13 -8.60 24.92 22.73
N ASP A 14 -8.66 26.24 22.97
CA ASP A 14 -8.00 26.89 24.10
C ASP A 14 -8.98 27.87 24.81
N PRO A 15 -9.48 27.54 26.02
CA PRO A 15 -10.67 28.18 26.58
C PRO A 15 -10.41 29.48 27.36
N GLY A 16 -10.16 30.56 26.61
CA GLY A 16 -10.62 31.93 26.91
C GLY A 16 -9.95 32.75 28.02
N TYR A 17 -10.11 34.08 27.90
CA TYR A 17 -10.51 34.95 29.02
C TYR A 17 -11.15 36.26 28.50
N LEU A 18 -12.09 36.81 29.27
CA LEU A 18 -12.87 38.00 28.90
C LEU A 18 -12.16 39.30 29.27
N THR A 19 -12.17 40.31 28.38
CA THR A 19 -12.95 41.57 28.51
C THR A 19 -12.52 42.64 27.51
N ARG A 20 -13.48 43.41 26.99
CA ARG A 20 -13.28 44.79 26.53
C ARG A 20 -13.67 45.75 27.66
N PRO A 21 -13.19 47.00 27.62
CA PRO A 21 -14.17 48.06 27.36
C PRO A 21 -13.77 48.97 26.19
N ASN A 22 -14.80 49.56 25.57
CA ASN A 22 -14.67 50.72 24.66
C ASN A 22 -14.50 51.99 25.53
N PRO A 23 -13.93 53.11 25.03
CA PRO A 23 -14.79 54.04 24.29
C PRO A 23 -14.11 54.88 23.18
N THR A 24 -14.97 55.66 22.50
CA THR A 24 -14.72 56.66 21.45
C THR A 24 -13.79 57.81 21.84
N GLY A 25 -13.00 58.35 20.88
CA GLY A 25 -12.35 59.67 21.03
C GLY A 25 -11.47 60.13 19.86
N LEU A 26 -11.81 61.28 19.28
CA LEU A 26 -10.96 62.22 18.52
C LEU A 26 -11.18 63.63 19.17
N PRO A 27 -10.31 64.65 19.02
CA PRO A 27 -9.18 64.78 18.07
C PRO A 27 -7.85 65.36 18.66
N GLU A 28 -6.91 65.63 17.74
CA GLU A 28 -5.94 66.75 17.69
C GLU A 28 -4.74 66.98 18.66
N SER A 29 -3.59 67.21 17.99
CA SER A 29 -2.55 68.23 18.24
C SER A 29 -1.28 67.90 19.08
N GLN A 30 -0.14 68.28 18.47
CA GLN A 30 1.15 68.80 19.00
C GLN A 30 1.76 68.16 20.29
N GLU A 31 3.04 67.79 20.37
CA GLU A 31 4.19 67.91 19.43
C GLU A 31 5.11 66.65 19.63
N LYS A 32 6.46 66.56 19.56
CA LYS A 32 7.61 67.48 19.38
C LYS A 32 8.72 66.76 18.57
N ARG A 33 9.75 67.47 18.09
CA ARG A 33 10.97 66.86 17.50
C ARG A 33 11.84 66.17 18.55
N ASN A 34 12.51 65.09 18.14
CA ASN A 34 13.98 65.03 18.26
C ASN A 34 14.59 64.23 17.09
N GLN A 35 15.80 64.60 16.67
CA GLN A 35 16.50 63.98 15.53
C GLN A 35 17.68 63.14 16.01
N SER A 36 17.84 61.94 15.47
CA SER A 36 19.11 61.20 15.48
C SER A 36 19.37 60.61 14.10
N SER A 37 20.64 60.61 13.68
CA SER A 37 21.05 60.41 12.28
C SER A 37 21.66 59.04 12.01
N GLY A 38 21.34 58.47 10.85
CA GLY A 38 21.93 57.24 10.32
C GLY A 38 21.07 55.98 10.57
N LYS A 39 21.12 54.94 9.74
CA LYS A 39 21.84 54.73 8.46
C LYS A 39 20.83 54.32 7.38
N ARG A 40 21.15 54.56 6.10
CA ARG A 40 20.46 53.86 4.98
C ARG A 40 20.88 52.39 4.98
N ILE A 41 20.11 51.54 5.65
CA ILE A 41 20.23 50.08 5.52
C ILE A 41 19.64 49.67 4.17
N ALA A 42 20.43 49.02 3.32
CA ALA A 42 19.93 48.48 2.05
C ALA A 42 19.12 47.20 2.32
N HIS A 43 17.81 47.24 2.08
CA HIS A 43 16.93 46.09 2.28
C HIS A 43 16.94 45.19 1.02
N LYS A 44 17.06 43.87 1.19
CA LYS A 44 16.85 42.90 0.10
C LYS A 44 15.41 43.05 -0.41
N LYS A 45 15.23 43.37 -1.70
CA LYS A 45 13.90 43.57 -2.31
C LYS A 45 13.12 42.26 -2.27
N SER A 46 11.85 42.29 -1.85
CA SER A 46 11.02 41.10 -1.92
C SER A 46 10.51 40.90 -3.37
N ARG A 47 10.64 39.67 -3.89
CA ARG A 47 10.33 39.35 -5.30
C ARG A 47 8.82 39.28 -5.53
N THR A 48 8.07 38.83 -4.52
CA THR A 48 6.63 38.50 -4.54
C THR A 48 5.73 39.66 -4.11
N GLY A 49 6.26 40.74 -3.54
CA GLY A 49 5.50 41.88 -3.01
C GLY A 49 4.46 42.52 -3.94
N CYS A 50 3.41 43.09 -3.37
CA CYS A 50 2.33 43.73 -4.13
C CYS A 50 2.82 44.96 -4.93
N GLN A 51 2.08 45.32 -5.98
CA GLN A 51 2.47 46.43 -6.87
C GLN A 51 2.57 47.78 -6.14
N ASN A 52 1.68 48.08 -5.20
CA ASN A 52 1.71 49.36 -4.49
C ASN A 52 2.94 49.50 -3.57
N CYS A 53 3.34 48.45 -2.84
CA CYS A 53 4.59 48.46 -2.06
C CYS A 53 5.84 48.52 -2.96
N LYS A 54 5.86 47.76 -4.08
CA LYS A 54 6.95 47.81 -5.07
C LYS A 54 7.11 49.20 -5.69
N ARG A 55 6.02 49.81 -6.18
CA ARG A 55 5.98 51.17 -6.76
C ARG A 55 6.50 52.21 -5.77
N ARG A 56 6.09 52.10 -4.50
CA ARG A 56 6.51 52.99 -3.39
C ARG A 56 7.89 52.64 -2.81
N ARG A 57 8.58 51.63 -3.34
CA ARG A 57 9.94 51.16 -2.95
C ARG A 57 10.07 50.80 -1.46
N VAL A 58 9.00 50.31 -0.84
CA VAL A 58 8.95 49.87 0.56
C VAL A 58 8.84 48.35 0.65
N LYS A 59 9.34 47.74 1.73
CA LYS A 59 9.17 46.29 1.96
C LYS A 59 7.68 45.97 2.10
N CYS A 60 7.21 45.02 1.30
CA CYS A 60 5.91 44.37 1.41
C CYS A 60 5.99 43.25 2.47
N ASP A 61 4.95 43.11 3.27
CA ASP A 61 4.75 42.01 4.23
C ASP A 61 4.10 40.77 3.60
N GLU A 62 3.60 40.89 2.37
CA GLU A 62 3.15 39.79 1.48
C GLU A 62 1.91 39.00 1.93
N TYR A 63 1.25 39.47 2.99
CA TYR A 63 -0.08 39.02 3.40
C TYR A 63 -1.12 39.22 2.27
N GLN A 64 -2.06 38.28 2.20
CA GLN A 64 -3.18 38.28 1.24
C GLN A 64 -4.52 38.21 2.02
N PRO A 65 -5.62 38.78 1.50
CA PRO A 65 -5.74 39.49 0.22
C PRO A 65 -5.06 40.87 0.19
N SER A 66 -4.86 41.50 1.34
CA SER A 66 -4.24 42.83 1.49
C SER A 66 -2.98 42.76 2.36
N CYS A 67 -1.88 43.36 1.92
CA CYS A 67 -0.71 43.51 2.78
C CYS A 67 -0.91 44.68 3.75
N ALA A 68 -0.51 44.51 5.01
CA ALA A 68 -0.79 45.42 6.11
C ALA A 68 -0.27 46.85 5.86
N ARG A 69 0.74 47.03 5.00
CA ARG A 69 1.26 48.35 4.59
C ARG A 69 0.47 49.03 3.45
N CYS A 70 -0.30 48.28 2.67
CA CYS A 70 -1.34 48.86 1.81
C CYS A 70 -2.61 49.15 2.62
N ASP A 71 -2.99 48.21 3.47
CA ASP A 71 -4.20 48.25 4.30
C ASP A 71 -4.25 49.47 5.24
N ARG A 72 -3.21 49.68 6.05
CA ARG A 72 -3.05 50.85 6.95
C ARG A 72 -2.98 52.20 6.22
N LEU A 73 -2.93 52.20 4.89
CA LEU A 73 -2.92 53.41 4.06
C LEU A 73 -4.08 53.42 3.05
N GLN A 74 -5.04 52.49 3.20
CA GLN A 74 -6.24 52.35 2.38
C GLN A 74 -5.94 52.34 0.86
N LEU A 75 -4.80 51.73 0.49
CA LEU A 75 -4.39 51.54 -0.89
C LEU A 75 -4.85 50.17 -1.37
N GLN A 76 -5.52 50.12 -2.52
CA GLN A 76 -5.91 48.85 -3.15
C GLN A 76 -4.67 47.96 -3.36
N CYS A 77 -4.67 46.79 -2.72
CA CYS A 77 -3.55 45.86 -2.74
C CYS A 77 -3.76 44.83 -3.86
N TYR A 78 -2.83 44.77 -4.81
CA TYR A 78 -2.89 43.81 -5.91
C TYR A 78 -1.53 43.18 -6.20
N TYR A 79 -1.57 41.88 -6.43
CA TYR A 79 -0.46 41.04 -6.86
C TYR A 79 -0.70 40.65 -8.33
N MET A 80 0.33 40.65 -9.16
CA MET A 80 0.19 40.35 -10.60
C MET A 80 0.32 38.85 -10.82
N PHE A 81 -0.77 38.18 -11.21
CA PHE A 81 -0.69 36.91 -11.92
C PHE A 81 -0.32 37.22 -13.38
N SER A 82 0.75 36.60 -13.89
CA SER A 82 1.31 36.93 -15.21
C SER A 82 0.63 36.16 -16.36
N GLY A 83 -0.67 36.35 -16.53
CA GLY A 83 -1.35 36.01 -17.78
C GLY A 83 -0.93 36.96 -18.89
N LYS A 84 -0.43 36.45 -20.03
CA LYS A 84 -0.12 37.27 -21.20
C LYS A 84 -1.38 37.54 -22.01
N GLN A 85 -1.88 38.77 -21.96
CA GLN A 85 -2.73 39.34 -23.00
C GLN A 85 -2.10 40.66 -23.49
N SER A 86 -2.25 40.96 -24.77
CA SER A 86 -1.90 42.26 -25.36
C SER A 86 -3.16 42.86 -26.00
N PRO A 87 -3.58 44.08 -25.63
CA PRO A 87 -4.85 44.64 -26.08
C PRO A 87 -4.70 45.48 -27.35
N HIS A 88 -5.77 45.57 -28.16
CA HIS A 88 -6.13 46.77 -28.93
C HIS A 88 -7.65 46.78 -29.22
N HIS A 89 -8.26 47.95 -29.15
CA HIS A 89 -9.68 48.19 -29.47
C HIS A 89 -9.88 48.50 -30.96
N HIS A 90 -11.07 48.22 -31.51
CA HIS A 90 -12.01 49.27 -31.93
C HIS A 90 -13.43 48.73 -32.21
N ASN A 91 -14.42 49.63 -32.19
CA ASN A 91 -15.84 49.32 -32.37
C ASN A 91 -16.24 49.26 -33.86
N GLY A 92 -17.28 48.50 -34.18
CA GLY A 92 -17.99 48.53 -35.47
C GLY A 92 -19.28 47.71 -35.39
N GLU A 93 -20.35 48.22 -36.00
CA GLU A 93 -21.71 47.63 -35.98
C GLU A 93 -22.24 47.51 -37.43
N VAL A 94 -23.27 46.68 -37.62
CA VAL A 94 -24.17 46.60 -38.80
C VAL A 94 -23.76 45.70 -40.00
N ASP A 95 -24.81 45.04 -40.51
CA ASP A 95 -25.05 44.38 -41.82
C ASP A 95 -24.56 42.95 -42.17
N ILE A 96 -25.46 42.27 -42.89
CA ILE A 96 -25.36 40.88 -43.40
C ILE A 96 -25.78 40.87 -44.89
N PRO A 97 -24.96 40.28 -45.78
CA PRO A 97 -25.50 39.55 -46.94
C PRO A 97 -25.07 38.06 -46.96
N ARG A 98 -25.89 37.22 -47.60
CA ARG A 98 -25.62 35.79 -47.84
C ARG A 98 -24.82 35.55 -49.14
N LEU A 99 -24.44 34.27 -49.35
CA LEU A 99 -23.79 33.63 -50.53
C LEU A 99 -22.25 33.45 -50.34
N GLN A 100 -21.61 32.32 -50.69
CA GLN A 100 -22.09 31.11 -51.36
C GLN A 100 -21.29 29.82 -51.03
N GLN A 101 -22.00 28.70 -50.83
CA GLN A 101 -21.62 27.28 -51.07
C GLN A 101 -20.21 26.72 -50.68
N ARG A 102 -20.19 25.91 -49.59
CA ARG A 102 -19.64 24.52 -49.41
C ARG A 102 -18.34 24.09 -50.15
N PRO A 103 -17.45 23.31 -49.48
CA PRO A 103 -17.78 21.90 -49.20
C PRO A 103 -17.46 21.36 -47.78
N SER A 104 -18.07 20.21 -47.49
CA SER A 104 -17.76 19.10 -46.55
C SER A 104 -16.97 19.33 -45.24
N ALA A 105 -17.52 18.79 -44.14
CA ALA A 105 -16.88 18.74 -42.82
C ALA A 105 -16.00 17.49 -42.62
N SER A 106 -14.95 17.61 -41.77
CA SER A 106 -14.37 16.50 -40.97
C SER A 106 -13.24 16.91 -39.99
N VAL A 107 -13.04 18.19 -39.65
CA VAL A 107 -11.77 18.67 -39.03
C VAL A 107 -11.96 19.72 -37.92
N LEU A 108 -13.08 19.70 -37.17
CA LEU A 108 -13.33 20.68 -36.08
C LEU A 108 -13.92 20.10 -34.78
N ASP A 109 -14.07 18.77 -34.68
CA ASP A 109 -14.61 18.12 -33.48
C ASP A 109 -13.54 17.48 -32.56
N ASP A 110 -12.35 17.15 -33.08
CA ASP A 110 -11.29 16.48 -32.31
C ASP A 110 -10.59 17.38 -31.26
N GLU A 111 -10.62 18.71 -31.40
CA GLU A 111 -9.95 19.63 -30.46
C GLU A 111 -10.60 19.69 -29.05
N LYS A 112 -11.78 19.11 -28.86
CA LYS A 112 -12.48 19.12 -27.55
C LYS A 112 -12.07 18.01 -26.59
N ASN A 113 -11.39 16.96 -27.07
CA ASN A 113 -11.27 15.69 -26.36
C ASN A 113 -9.87 15.45 -25.77
N ILE A 114 -9.28 16.50 -25.19
CA ILE A 114 -7.91 16.52 -24.65
C ILE A 114 -7.91 16.12 -23.17
N PHE A 115 -7.13 15.08 -22.83
CA PHE A 115 -6.87 14.65 -21.46
C PHE A 115 -5.39 14.86 -21.09
N ASN A 116 -5.14 15.41 -19.90
CA ASN A 116 -3.79 15.70 -19.40
C ASN A 116 -3.31 14.61 -18.42
N PHE A 117 -2.03 14.65 -18.02
CA PHE A 117 -1.47 13.79 -16.95
C PHE A 117 -2.29 13.78 -15.65
N LEU A 118 -3.02 14.85 -15.36
CA LEU A 118 -3.95 14.92 -14.23
C LEU A 118 -5.04 13.84 -14.32
N GLN A 119 -5.63 13.59 -15.49
CA GLN A 119 -6.63 12.53 -15.65
C GLN A 119 -6.02 11.12 -15.56
N LEU A 120 -4.75 10.94 -15.91
CA LEU A 120 -4.02 9.70 -15.66
C LEU A 120 -3.80 9.48 -14.15
N GLU A 121 -3.38 10.51 -13.40
CA GLU A 121 -3.28 10.45 -11.93
C GLU A 121 -4.65 10.17 -11.27
N LEU A 122 -5.71 10.79 -11.78
CA LEU A 122 -7.07 10.63 -11.25
C LEU A 122 -7.64 9.23 -11.51
N LEU A 123 -7.50 8.68 -12.72
CA LEU A 123 -7.97 7.32 -13.01
C LEU A 123 -7.18 6.27 -12.23
N HIS A 124 -5.86 6.45 -12.12
CA HIS A 124 -5.02 5.57 -11.31
C HIS A 124 -5.35 5.65 -9.82
N THR A 125 -5.64 6.84 -9.31
CA THR A 125 -6.15 7.03 -7.94
C THR A 125 -7.49 6.33 -7.76
N TYR A 126 -8.37 6.37 -8.76
CA TYR A 126 -9.62 5.62 -8.74
C TYR A 126 -9.37 4.11 -8.65
N ASP A 127 -8.64 3.55 -9.62
CA ASP A 127 -8.41 2.11 -9.79
C ASP A 127 -7.65 1.46 -8.64
N MET A 128 -6.82 2.23 -7.92
CA MET A 128 -6.05 1.74 -6.77
C MET A 128 -6.65 2.07 -5.40
N PHE A 129 -7.40 3.17 -5.24
CA PHE A 129 -7.77 3.69 -3.91
C PHE A 129 -9.20 4.21 -3.77
N THR A 130 -9.76 4.91 -4.77
CA THR A 130 -11.10 5.50 -4.62
C THR A 130 -12.18 4.43 -4.64
N TRP A 131 -12.09 3.42 -5.51
CA TRP A 131 -13.13 2.37 -5.58
C TRP A 131 -13.27 1.59 -4.25
N THR A 132 -12.21 1.48 -3.43
CA THR A 132 -12.28 0.83 -2.10
C THR A 132 -12.94 1.70 -1.03
N ALA A 133 -13.09 3.00 -1.28
CA ALA A 133 -13.78 3.96 -0.43
C ALA A 133 -15.18 4.33 -0.98
N LEU A 134 -15.61 3.70 -2.08
CA LEU A 134 -16.94 3.77 -2.66
C LEU A 134 -17.88 2.56 -2.43
N PRO A 135 -17.47 1.34 -2.01
CA PRO A 135 -18.39 0.22 -1.98
C PRO A 135 -19.34 0.39 -0.80
N TRP A 136 -20.64 0.32 -1.09
CA TRP A 136 -21.63 0.09 -0.04
C TRP A 136 -21.40 -1.28 0.64
N SER A 137 -20.95 -2.29 -0.13
CA SER A 137 -20.53 -3.59 0.40
C SER A 137 -19.32 -4.15 -0.34
N LEU A 138 -18.52 -4.98 0.34
CA LEU A 138 -17.38 -5.71 -0.24
C LEU A 138 -17.80 -6.61 -1.43
N VAL A 139 -19.05 -7.08 -1.43
CA VAL A 139 -19.66 -7.89 -2.51
C VAL A 139 -19.66 -7.14 -3.86
N LEU A 140 -19.69 -5.81 -3.85
CA LEU A 140 -19.71 -4.97 -5.04
C LEU A 140 -18.31 -4.54 -5.52
N GLY A 141 -17.24 -5.12 -4.97
CA GLY A 141 -15.85 -4.73 -5.27
C GLY A 141 -15.51 -4.77 -6.76
N ASP A 142 -15.73 -5.90 -7.44
CA ASP A 142 -15.41 -6.03 -8.88
C ASP A 142 -16.32 -5.17 -9.77
N PHE A 143 -17.54 -4.87 -9.33
CA PHE A 143 -18.43 -3.94 -10.02
C PHE A 143 -17.85 -2.51 -10.02
N TRP A 144 -17.47 -1.99 -8.85
CA TRP A 144 -16.87 -0.66 -8.72
C TRP A 144 -15.46 -0.59 -9.32
N ARG A 145 -14.67 -1.66 -9.22
CA ARG A 145 -13.28 -1.73 -9.70
C ARG A 145 -13.16 -1.94 -11.21
N VAL A 146 -14.04 -2.73 -11.82
CA VAL A 146 -13.91 -3.15 -13.23
C VAL A 146 -15.11 -2.74 -14.07
N SER A 147 -16.34 -3.03 -13.63
CA SER A 147 -17.53 -2.76 -14.46
C SER A 147 -17.80 -1.28 -14.66
N VAL A 148 -17.67 -0.45 -13.60
CA VAL A 148 -17.91 1.00 -13.68
C VAL A 148 -16.87 1.71 -14.57
N PRO A 149 -15.54 1.53 -14.40
CA PRO A 149 -14.54 2.06 -15.33
C PRO A 149 -14.71 1.56 -16.77
N SER A 150 -14.98 0.26 -16.96
CA SER A 150 -15.18 -0.33 -18.30
C SER A 150 -16.39 0.22 -19.05
N LEU A 151 -17.37 0.78 -18.33
CA LEU A 151 -18.49 1.51 -18.93
C LEU A 151 -18.19 2.99 -19.09
N ALA A 152 -17.53 3.63 -18.11
CA ALA A 152 -17.07 5.02 -18.21
C ALA A 152 -16.15 5.25 -19.42
N LEU A 153 -15.28 4.29 -19.75
CA LEU A 153 -14.42 4.31 -20.94
C LEU A 153 -15.18 4.31 -22.29
N LYS A 154 -16.51 4.08 -22.28
CA LYS A 154 -17.39 4.17 -23.46
C LYS A 154 -18.23 5.45 -23.50
N HIS A 155 -18.36 6.17 -22.38
CA HIS A 155 -19.24 7.32 -22.23
C HIS A 155 -18.48 8.47 -21.54
N GLU A 156 -18.06 9.47 -22.30
CA GLU A 156 -17.14 10.52 -21.84
C GLU A 156 -17.66 11.31 -20.61
N TYR A 157 -18.96 11.60 -20.56
CA TYR A 157 -19.58 12.26 -19.41
C TYR A 157 -19.50 11.40 -18.14
N LEU A 158 -19.69 10.08 -18.28
CA LEU A 158 -19.56 9.13 -17.18
C LEU A 158 -18.11 9.04 -16.70
N MET A 159 -17.12 9.11 -17.61
CA MET A 159 -15.70 9.22 -17.23
C MET A 159 -15.39 10.54 -16.52
N LYS A 160 -15.90 11.68 -17.01
CA LYS A 160 -15.72 12.98 -16.33
C LYS A 160 -16.31 12.97 -14.91
N ALA A 161 -17.48 12.40 -14.71
CA ALA A 161 -18.03 12.17 -13.36
C ALA A 161 -17.16 11.23 -12.52
N LEU A 162 -16.72 10.10 -13.08
CA LEU A 162 -15.88 9.13 -12.38
C LEU A 162 -14.57 9.75 -11.88
N LEU A 163 -13.97 10.65 -12.66
CA LEU A 163 -12.71 11.35 -12.33
C LEU A 163 -12.89 12.55 -11.39
N ALA A 164 -14.11 13.05 -11.19
CA ALA A 164 -14.38 14.09 -10.21
C ALA A 164 -14.24 13.57 -8.75
N ILE A 165 -14.61 12.33 -8.48
CA ILE A 165 -14.51 11.70 -7.14
C ILE A 165 -13.05 11.56 -6.65
N PRO A 166 -12.10 10.93 -7.38
CA PRO A 166 -10.69 10.89 -6.97
C PRO A 166 -10.09 12.29 -6.86
N ALA A 167 -10.58 13.28 -7.62
CA ALA A 167 -10.12 14.66 -7.49
C ALA A 167 -10.55 15.24 -6.14
N LEU A 168 -11.81 15.08 -5.74
CA LEU A 168 -12.28 15.51 -4.42
C LEU A 168 -11.59 14.73 -3.26
N GLN A 169 -11.29 13.45 -3.46
CA GLN A 169 -10.50 12.67 -2.49
C GLN A 169 -9.06 13.20 -2.37
N LEU A 170 -8.37 13.45 -3.48
CA LEU A 170 -7.05 14.09 -3.47
C LEU A 170 -7.08 15.53 -2.94
N ALA A 171 -8.20 16.25 -3.09
CA ALA A 171 -8.38 17.57 -2.50
C ALA A 171 -8.44 17.53 -0.96
N LYS A 172 -9.00 16.45 -0.38
CA LYS A 172 -8.95 16.18 1.08
C LYS A 172 -7.55 15.70 1.50
N LEU A 173 -6.88 14.83 0.72
CA LEU A 173 -5.60 14.22 1.08
C LEU A 173 -4.34 15.09 0.81
N ARG A 174 -4.38 16.02 -0.14
CA ARG A 174 -3.24 16.85 -0.57
C ARG A 174 -3.57 18.35 -0.47
N PRO A 175 -3.58 18.95 0.73
CA PRO A 175 -4.01 20.33 0.95
C PRO A 175 -3.26 21.36 0.09
N GLU A 176 -1.97 21.14 -0.20
CA GLU A 176 -1.13 21.98 -1.07
C GLU A 176 -1.72 22.22 -2.47
N ARG A 177 -2.48 21.25 -3.00
CA ARG A 177 -3.09 21.30 -4.34
C ARG A 177 -4.63 21.27 -4.28
N ARG A 178 -5.24 21.43 -3.10
CA ARG A 178 -6.70 21.37 -2.89
C ARG A 178 -7.49 22.22 -3.88
N GLY A 179 -7.05 23.45 -4.14
CA GLY A 179 -7.70 24.37 -5.08
C GLY A 179 -7.72 23.87 -6.53
N LEU A 180 -6.63 23.24 -7.00
CA LEU A 180 -6.57 22.62 -8.33
C LEU A 180 -7.58 21.48 -8.40
N TYR A 181 -7.47 20.50 -7.51
CA TYR A 181 -8.31 19.30 -7.55
C TYR A 181 -9.81 19.61 -7.41
N ILE A 182 -10.21 20.58 -6.56
CA ILE A 182 -11.62 21.04 -6.49
C ILE A 182 -12.05 21.69 -7.80
N SER A 183 -11.24 22.58 -8.39
CA SER A 183 -11.59 23.24 -9.65
C SER A 183 -11.77 22.22 -10.79
N THR A 184 -10.93 21.19 -10.84
CA THR A 184 -11.03 20.08 -11.81
C THR A 184 -12.28 19.24 -11.58
N ALA A 185 -12.60 18.89 -10.34
CA ALA A 185 -13.81 18.12 -10.02
C ALA A 185 -15.10 18.84 -10.43
N LEU A 186 -15.20 20.14 -10.11
CA LEU A 186 -16.36 20.97 -10.45
C LEU A 186 -16.50 21.20 -11.96
N ASP A 187 -15.39 21.34 -12.68
CA ASP A 187 -15.39 21.50 -14.14
C ASP A 187 -15.84 20.20 -14.84
N TYR A 188 -15.26 19.05 -14.47
CA TYR A 188 -15.66 17.75 -15.02
C TYR A 188 -17.11 17.42 -14.69
N TYR A 189 -17.56 17.69 -13.45
CA TYR A 189 -18.95 17.48 -13.06
C TYR A 189 -19.92 18.38 -13.86
N ARG A 190 -19.57 19.65 -14.08
CA ARG A 190 -20.36 20.57 -14.92
C ARG A 190 -20.49 20.03 -16.35
N THR A 191 -19.35 19.77 -17.02
CA THR A 191 -19.37 19.30 -18.41
C THR A 191 -20.09 17.96 -18.55
N ALA A 192 -19.92 17.04 -17.59
CA ALA A 192 -20.65 15.78 -17.59
C ALA A 192 -22.17 15.99 -17.43
N SER A 193 -22.58 16.89 -16.54
CA SER A 193 -23.99 17.24 -16.31
C SER A 193 -24.64 17.94 -17.51
N GLU A 194 -23.87 18.72 -18.27
CA GLU A 194 -24.32 19.33 -19.53
C GLU A 194 -24.55 18.24 -20.60
N THR A 195 -23.58 17.38 -20.86
CA THR A 195 -23.70 16.28 -21.83
C THR A 195 -24.81 15.28 -21.44
N ALA A 196 -24.94 14.93 -20.15
CA ALA A 196 -25.99 14.02 -19.70
C ALA A 196 -27.39 14.61 -19.90
N ARG A 197 -27.58 15.92 -19.66
CA ARG A 197 -28.86 16.62 -19.88
C ARG A 197 -29.28 16.62 -21.35
N ASP A 198 -28.33 16.82 -22.26
CA ASP A 198 -28.59 16.77 -23.71
C ASP A 198 -29.05 15.37 -24.14
N ILE A 199 -28.49 14.30 -23.55
CA ILE A 199 -28.91 12.90 -23.81
C ILE A 199 -30.29 12.62 -23.19
N LEU A 200 -30.61 13.14 -22.00
CA LEU A 200 -31.92 12.98 -21.36
C LEU A 200 -33.10 13.46 -22.22
N HIS A 201 -32.87 14.37 -23.18
CA HIS A 201 -33.91 14.82 -24.11
C HIS A 201 -34.27 13.79 -25.20
N ASN A 202 -33.45 12.76 -25.43
CA ASN A 202 -33.69 11.71 -26.43
C ASN A 202 -32.93 10.41 -26.06
N VAL A 203 -33.30 9.80 -24.94
CA VAL A 203 -32.67 8.58 -24.38
C VAL A 203 -32.85 7.38 -25.33
N SER A 204 -31.77 6.68 -25.66
CA SER A 204 -31.84 5.36 -26.31
C SER A 204 -31.81 4.21 -25.30
N GLU A 205 -32.21 3.00 -25.71
CA GLU A 205 -32.11 1.77 -24.91
C GLU A 205 -30.68 1.52 -24.36
N SER A 206 -29.65 2.00 -25.07
CA SER A 206 -28.24 1.90 -24.66
C SER A 206 -27.80 2.94 -23.62
N ASP A 207 -28.52 4.06 -23.44
CA ASP A 207 -28.08 5.18 -22.59
C ASP A 207 -28.52 5.04 -21.13
N GLY A 208 -29.64 4.34 -20.86
CA GLY A 208 -30.24 4.30 -19.51
C GLY A 208 -29.29 3.82 -18.41
N VAL A 209 -28.49 2.78 -18.68
CA VAL A 209 -27.54 2.24 -17.69
C VAL A 209 -26.36 3.21 -17.43
N PRO A 210 -25.68 3.77 -18.44
CA PRO A 210 -24.75 4.89 -18.28
C PRO A 210 -25.34 6.11 -17.54
N LEU A 211 -26.57 6.53 -17.84
CA LEU A 211 -27.25 7.66 -17.20
C LEU A 211 -27.60 7.39 -15.73
N PHE A 212 -27.99 6.15 -15.41
CA PHE A 212 -28.22 5.72 -14.03
C PHE A 212 -26.93 5.79 -13.21
N LEU A 213 -25.81 5.28 -13.73
CA LEU A 213 -24.51 5.39 -13.06
C LEU A 213 -24.04 6.83 -12.94
N PHE A 214 -24.21 7.64 -13.99
CA PHE A 214 -23.87 9.07 -13.93
C PHE A 214 -24.63 9.77 -12.81
N SER A 215 -25.93 9.50 -12.68
CA SER A 215 -26.76 10.05 -11.60
C SER A 215 -26.30 9.58 -10.22
N ALA A 216 -25.96 8.29 -10.06
CA ALA A 216 -25.42 7.75 -8.81
C ALA A 216 -24.06 8.39 -8.43
N LEU A 217 -23.17 8.60 -9.40
CA LEU A 217 -21.91 9.32 -9.18
C LEU A 217 -22.15 10.81 -8.88
N SER A 218 -23.17 11.43 -9.47
CA SER A 218 -23.55 12.83 -9.23
C SER A 218 -24.00 13.08 -7.79
N VAL A 219 -24.74 12.13 -7.21
CA VAL A 219 -25.13 12.11 -5.78
C VAL A 219 -23.89 12.05 -4.87
N LEU A 220 -22.92 11.21 -5.20
CA LEU A 220 -21.65 11.11 -4.47
C LEU A 220 -20.82 12.41 -4.62
N ILE A 221 -20.75 13.01 -5.81
CA ILE A 221 -20.05 14.29 -6.03
C ILE A 221 -20.73 15.42 -5.24
N GLY A 222 -22.06 15.49 -5.24
CA GLY A 222 -22.84 16.49 -4.51
C GLY A 222 -22.66 16.41 -2.99
N THR A 223 -22.65 15.18 -2.44
CA THR A 223 -22.38 14.96 -1.00
C THR A 223 -20.94 15.30 -0.59
N ILE A 224 -19.96 15.20 -1.49
CA ILE A 224 -18.57 15.58 -1.16
C ILE A 224 -18.35 17.12 -1.23
N SER A 225 -19.33 17.91 -1.67
CA SER A 225 -19.15 19.34 -2.02
C SER A 225 -19.52 20.40 -0.96
N ASP A 226 -19.99 20.02 0.25
CA ASP A 226 -20.23 20.92 1.41
C ASP A 226 -21.12 22.18 1.15
N ASP A 227 -22.19 22.09 0.36
CA ASP A 227 -23.13 23.21 0.09
C ASP A 227 -24.58 22.81 0.40
N ASP A 228 -25.33 23.65 1.15
CA ASP A 228 -26.75 23.44 1.45
C ASP A 228 -27.62 23.32 0.19
N ALA A 229 -27.22 23.97 -0.92
CA ALA A 229 -27.90 23.83 -2.21
C ALA A 229 -27.80 22.39 -2.77
N SER A 230 -26.64 21.72 -2.57
CA SER A 230 -26.41 20.40 -3.15
C SER A 230 -27.29 19.31 -2.55
N PHE A 231 -27.85 19.51 -1.35
CA PHE A 231 -28.80 18.57 -0.74
C PHE A 231 -30.12 18.48 -1.52
N TYR A 232 -30.69 19.62 -1.89
CA TYR A 232 -31.95 19.65 -2.64
C TYR A 232 -31.73 19.18 -4.09
N ASP A 233 -30.61 19.56 -4.71
CA ASP A 233 -30.21 19.07 -6.04
C ASP A 233 -29.96 17.55 -6.03
N MET A 234 -29.30 17.00 -5.01
CA MET A 234 -29.09 15.56 -4.81
C MET A 234 -30.42 14.81 -4.77
N ILE A 235 -31.42 15.31 -4.03
CA ILE A 235 -32.73 14.65 -3.99
C ILE A 235 -33.42 14.76 -5.36
N GLY A 236 -33.31 15.88 -6.07
CA GLY A 236 -33.81 16.01 -7.45
C GLY A 236 -33.19 14.99 -8.42
N ILE A 237 -31.89 14.75 -8.30
CA ILE A 237 -31.17 13.71 -9.07
C ILE A 237 -31.69 12.31 -8.69
N LEU A 238 -31.87 12.02 -7.41
CA LEU A 238 -32.40 10.72 -6.94
C LEU A 238 -33.85 10.48 -7.38
N GLN A 239 -34.67 11.53 -7.48
CA GLN A 239 -36.00 11.43 -8.09
C GLN A 239 -35.91 11.15 -9.60
N GLY A 240 -34.99 11.80 -10.33
CA GLY A 240 -34.74 11.54 -11.75
C GLY A 240 -34.28 10.10 -12.04
N MET A 241 -33.51 9.50 -11.12
CA MET A 241 -33.11 8.09 -11.20
C MET A 241 -34.27 7.10 -11.16
N LYS A 242 -35.44 7.49 -10.63
CA LYS A 242 -36.61 6.61 -10.58
C LYS A 242 -37.18 6.33 -11.97
N GLY A 243 -37.38 7.36 -12.79
CA GLY A 243 -37.85 7.17 -14.17
C GLY A 243 -36.92 6.25 -14.96
N LEU A 244 -35.61 6.50 -14.86
CA LEU A 244 -34.59 5.65 -15.49
C LEU A 244 -34.63 4.19 -15.00
N LEU A 245 -34.90 3.93 -13.71
CA LEU A 245 -35.01 2.57 -13.18
C LEU A 245 -36.31 1.87 -13.60
N ASP A 246 -37.44 2.59 -13.61
CA ASP A 246 -38.74 2.07 -14.05
C ASP A 246 -38.67 1.72 -15.55
N ASP A 247 -38.07 2.59 -16.38
CA ASP A 247 -37.85 2.37 -17.83
C ASP A 247 -36.86 1.22 -18.12
N LEU A 248 -35.82 1.03 -17.29
CA LEU A 248 -34.83 -0.05 -17.46
C LEU A 248 -35.34 -1.43 -17.02
N SER A 249 -36.45 -1.48 -16.28
CA SER A 249 -36.85 -2.64 -15.44
C SER A 249 -36.92 -3.98 -16.20
N GLU A 250 -37.39 -4.01 -17.44
CA GLU A 250 -37.56 -5.25 -18.23
C GLU A 250 -36.23 -5.94 -18.60
N ASN A 251 -35.12 -5.18 -18.71
CA ASN A 251 -33.81 -5.71 -19.12
C ASN A 251 -32.74 -5.64 -18.02
N ILE A 252 -33.08 -5.07 -16.86
CA ILE A 252 -32.09 -4.67 -15.86
C ILE A 252 -31.27 -5.84 -15.30
N SER A 253 -31.86 -7.03 -15.19
CA SER A 253 -31.22 -8.28 -14.74
C SER A 253 -30.20 -8.88 -15.72
N LYS A 254 -30.16 -8.39 -16.97
CA LYS A 254 -29.16 -8.75 -17.99
C LYS A 254 -28.11 -7.66 -18.20
N SER A 255 -28.26 -6.52 -17.53
CA SER A 255 -27.39 -5.35 -17.66
C SER A 255 -26.14 -5.47 -16.78
N SER A 256 -25.17 -4.57 -16.96
CA SER A 256 -24.04 -4.44 -16.04
C SER A 256 -24.43 -3.98 -14.62
N LEU A 257 -25.67 -3.52 -14.39
CA LEU A 257 -26.20 -3.20 -13.06
C LEU A 257 -26.69 -4.43 -12.29
N ALA A 258 -26.78 -5.61 -12.93
CA ALA A 258 -27.32 -6.81 -12.29
C ALA A 258 -26.69 -7.15 -10.91
N PRO A 259 -25.35 -7.02 -10.69
CA PRO A 259 -24.77 -7.25 -9.37
C PRO A 259 -25.30 -6.30 -8.29
N LEU A 260 -25.44 -5.01 -8.62
CA LEU A 260 -25.96 -3.97 -7.71
C LEU A 260 -27.43 -4.23 -7.33
N ILE A 261 -28.22 -4.71 -8.30
CA ILE A 261 -29.66 -4.90 -8.16
C ILE A 261 -30.00 -6.22 -7.47
N SER A 262 -29.31 -7.32 -7.82
CA SER A 262 -29.44 -8.59 -7.08
C SER A 262 -29.04 -8.39 -5.62
N TYR A 263 -27.93 -7.67 -5.36
CA TYR A 263 -27.51 -7.35 -4.00
C TYR A 263 -28.59 -6.58 -3.23
N GLY A 264 -29.16 -5.53 -3.81
CA GLY A 264 -30.26 -4.77 -3.19
C GLY A 264 -31.54 -5.59 -2.99
N ALA A 265 -31.87 -6.51 -3.90
CA ALA A 265 -33.05 -7.36 -3.82
C ALA A 265 -32.90 -8.47 -2.77
N GLU A 266 -31.73 -9.13 -2.70
CA GLU A 266 -31.41 -10.14 -1.68
C GLU A 266 -31.38 -9.53 -0.27
N ARG A 267 -30.78 -8.34 -0.13
CA ARG A 267 -30.75 -7.55 1.11
C ARG A 267 -32.17 -7.17 1.59
N TRP A 268 -33.03 -6.74 0.67
CA TRP A 268 -34.44 -6.45 0.96
C TRP A 268 -35.25 -7.70 1.33
N ALA A 269 -35.04 -8.83 0.65
CA ALA A 269 -35.71 -10.09 0.98
C ALA A 269 -35.25 -10.63 2.35
N PHE A 270 -33.98 -10.48 2.70
CA PHE A 270 -33.44 -10.83 4.02
C PHE A 270 -34.09 -10.00 5.14
N GLN A 271 -34.21 -8.68 4.94
CA GLN A 271 -34.91 -7.77 5.86
C GLN A 271 -36.37 -8.19 6.10
N GLN A 272 -37.12 -8.53 5.05
CA GLN A 272 -38.53 -8.93 5.19
C GLN A 272 -38.74 -10.27 5.91
N HIS A 273 -37.77 -11.18 5.91
CA HIS A 273 -37.92 -12.52 6.47
C HIS A 273 -37.43 -12.67 7.93
N HIS A 274 -36.55 -11.80 8.43
CA HIS A 274 -36.00 -11.92 9.78
C HIS A 274 -36.88 -11.27 10.88
N ASP A 275 -37.72 -10.30 10.52
CA ASP A 275 -38.28 -9.32 11.47
C ASP A 275 -39.53 -9.80 12.24
N GLN A 276 -40.34 -10.70 11.66
CA GLN A 276 -41.69 -11.03 12.18
C GLN A 276 -41.74 -11.62 13.59
N SER A 277 -40.66 -12.21 14.11
CA SER A 277 -40.64 -12.82 15.45
C SER A 277 -40.06 -11.94 16.56
N GLU A 278 -39.43 -10.82 16.21
CA GLU A 278 -38.70 -9.97 17.18
C GLU A 278 -39.36 -8.57 17.32
N LEU A 279 -40.09 -8.13 16.28
CA LEU A 279 -40.87 -6.88 16.26
C LEU A 279 -41.96 -6.76 17.35
N GLU A 280 -42.46 -7.87 17.91
CA GLU A 280 -43.47 -7.79 18.99
C GLU A 280 -42.88 -7.44 20.37
N PHE A 281 -41.55 -7.55 20.56
CA PHE A 281 -40.93 -7.40 21.88
C PHE A 281 -40.36 -5.99 22.17
N GLN A 282 -39.90 -5.25 21.16
CA GLN A 282 -39.29 -3.92 21.33
C GLN A 282 -40.23 -2.74 21.02
N ARG A 283 -41.55 -2.90 21.24
CA ARG A 283 -42.54 -1.82 21.07
C ARG A 283 -42.55 -0.82 22.24
N ASN A 284 -41.42 -0.16 22.47
CA ASN A 284 -41.40 1.13 23.18
C ASN A 284 -41.91 2.22 22.22
N ARG A 285 -42.50 3.31 22.73
CA ARG A 285 -42.96 4.42 21.87
C ARG A 285 -41.76 5.07 21.20
N GLU A 286 -41.76 5.19 19.88
CA GLU A 286 -40.75 5.98 19.18
C GLU A 286 -41.12 7.47 19.20
N PRO A 287 -40.15 8.41 19.16
CA PRO A 287 -40.44 9.84 18.99
C PRO A 287 -41.30 10.15 17.75
N LEU A 288 -41.21 9.28 16.74
CA LEU A 288 -42.04 9.31 15.53
C LEU A 288 -43.53 9.02 15.81
N ASP A 289 -43.86 8.22 16.82
CA ASP A 289 -45.25 7.90 17.19
C ASP A 289 -45.95 9.13 17.81
N ASP A 290 -45.28 9.82 18.72
CA ASP A 290 -45.79 11.05 19.35
C ASP A 290 -45.89 12.19 18.30
N PHE A 291 -44.93 12.27 17.37
CA PHE A 291 -45.03 13.19 16.24
C PHE A 291 -46.19 12.84 15.29
N GLN A 292 -46.40 11.56 14.97
CA GLN A 292 -47.55 11.10 14.18
C GLN A 292 -48.89 11.42 14.86
N ALA A 293 -48.93 11.30 16.20
CA ALA A 293 -50.08 11.70 17.01
C ALA A 293 -50.33 13.22 17.00
N LEU A 294 -49.29 14.06 16.92
CA LEU A 294 -49.46 15.51 16.75
C LEU A 294 -49.95 15.90 15.35
N LEU A 295 -49.39 15.30 14.28
CA LEU A 295 -49.86 15.55 12.92
C LEU A 295 -51.35 15.20 12.77
N SER A 296 -51.77 14.09 13.39
CA SER A 296 -53.16 13.64 13.44
C SER A 296 -54.09 14.55 14.27
N ARG A 297 -53.54 15.47 15.07
CA ARG A 297 -54.28 16.51 15.82
C ARG A 297 -54.27 17.88 15.12
N ARG A 298 -53.34 18.15 14.20
CA ARG A 298 -53.39 19.36 13.35
C ARG A 298 -54.47 19.20 12.28
N ASN A 299 -55.16 20.30 11.95
CA ASN A 299 -56.17 20.35 10.90
C ASN A 299 -55.50 20.48 9.50
N LEU A 300 -54.72 19.46 9.11
CA LEU A 300 -54.01 19.37 7.83
C LEU A 300 -54.92 18.85 6.72
N GLU A 301 -54.57 19.15 5.46
CA GLU A 301 -55.22 18.57 4.29
C GLU A 301 -54.97 17.06 4.24
N SER A 302 -56.00 16.28 3.91
CA SER A 302 -55.97 14.80 3.95
C SER A 302 -54.81 14.21 3.14
N ASP A 303 -54.52 14.77 1.97
CA ASP A 303 -53.48 14.27 1.07
C ASP A 303 -52.07 14.60 1.62
N THR A 304 -51.88 15.79 2.19
CA THR A 304 -50.63 16.17 2.89
C THR A 304 -50.40 15.28 4.12
N LEU A 305 -51.45 15.01 4.89
CA LEU A 305 -51.39 14.12 6.05
C LEU A 305 -51.07 12.66 5.63
N ALA A 306 -51.59 12.20 4.50
CA ALA A 306 -51.23 10.88 3.95
C ALA A 306 -49.74 10.80 3.56
N VAL A 307 -49.19 11.84 2.92
CA VAL A 307 -47.74 11.91 2.60
C VAL A 307 -46.89 11.85 3.87
N TYR A 308 -47.22 12.65 4.90
CA TYR A 308 -46.44 12.62 6.15
C TYR A 308 -46.54 11.28 6.89
N ASN A 309 -47.70 10.65 6.95
CA ASN A 309 -47.83 9.30 7.53
C ASN A 309 -46.98 8.27 6.78
N GLN A 310 -46.99 8.31 5.45
CA GLN A 310 -46.17 7.41 4.62
C GLN A 310 -44.66 7.63 4.82
N VAL A 311 -44.21 8.87 5.03
CA VAL A 311 -42.82 9.18 5.39
C VAL A 311 -42.48 8.66 6.79
N ILE A 312 -43.39 8.79 7.76
CA ILE A 312 -43.19 8.28 9.13
C ILE A 312 -43.09 6.75 9.14
N GLU A 313 -43.95 6.03 8.42
CA GLU A 313 -43.86 4.58 8.29
C GLU A 313 -42.52 4.15 7.66
N ARG A 314 -42.04 4.86 6.62
CA ARG A 314 -40.73 4.60 6.03
C ARG A 314 -39.55 4.98 6.93
N LEU A 315 -39.69 5.98 7.80
CA LEU A 315 -38.67 6.30 8.82
C LEU A 315 -38.61 5.21 9.91
N ARG A 316 -39.78 4.72 10.35
CA ARG A 316 -39.89 3.60 11.30
C ARG A 316 -39.31 2.31 10.72
N ASP A 317 -39.62 2.00 9.46
CA ASP A 317 -39.06 0.82 8.76
C ASP A 317 -37.54 0.92 8.54
N ALA A 318 -37.03 2.13 8.26
CA ALA A 318 -35.59 2.40 8.28
C ALA A 318 -34.99 2.19 9.68
N ASN A 319 -35.62 2.72 10.74
CA ASN A 319 -35.10 2.65 12.10
C ASN A 319 -35.00 1.21 12.65
N LYS A 320 -35.81 0.27 12.14
CA LYS A 320 -35.68 -1.19 12.44
C LYS A 320 -34.38 -1.79 11.90
N CYS A 321 -33.89 -1.34 10.75
CA CYS A 321 -32.77 -1.94 10.03
C CYS A 321 -31.37 -1.68 10.65
N VAL A 322 -31.32 -1.24 11.92
CA VAL A 322 -30.13 -0.65 12.56
C VAL A 322 -28.91 -1.56 12.68
N TYR A 323 -29.08 -2.88 12.68
CA TYR A 323 -27.99 -3.82 12.95
C TYR A 323 -26.99 -4.01 11.81
N VAL A 324 -27.31 -3.63 10.56
CA VAL A 324 -26.41 -3.77 9.39
C VAL A 324 -26.61 -2.62 8.39
N TRP A 325 -26.43 -1.36 8.79
CA TRP A 325 -26.49 -0.22 7.86
C TRP A 325 -25.33 -0.23 6.84
N GLU A 326 -25.63 -0.03 5.56
CA GLU A 326 -24.68 0.37 4.52
C GLU A 326 -25.09 1.73 3.94
N GLY A 327 -24.13 2.50 3.40
CA GLY A 327 -24.41 3.81 2.79
C GLY A 327 -25.41 3.77 1.62
N ALA A 328 -25.64 2.57 1.05
CA ALA A 328 -26.70 2.30 0.10
C ALA A 328 -28.09 2.63 0.66
N ASP A 329 -28.37 2.17 1.88
CA ASP A 329 -29.75 2.07 2.37
C ASP A 329 -30.32 3.46 2.67
N ALA A 330 -29.48 4.41 3.12
CA ALA A 330 -29.84 5.81 3.27
C ALA A 330 -30.21 6.46 1.92
N LEU A 331 -29.49 6.13 0.84
CA LEU A 331 -29.79 6.63 -0.50
C LEU A 331 -31.01 5.93 -1.11
N VAL A 332 -31.21 4.63 -0.86
CA VAL A 332 -32.43 3.88 -1.23
C VAL A 332 -33.65 4.40 -0.44
N TRP A 333 -33.47 4.81 0.81
CA TRP A 333 -34.50 5.49 1.59
C TRP A 333 -34.83 6.86 1.01
N ILE A 334 -33.82 7.69 0.70
CA ILE A 334 -34.05 9.00 0.05
C ILE A 334 -34.84 8.80 -1.25
N TYR A 335 -34.38 7.88 -2.10
CA TYR A 335 -35.01 7.48 -3.35
C TYR A 335 -36.48 7.03 -3.19
N ARG A 336 -36.81 6.22 -2.16
CA ARG A 336 -38.18 5.70 -1.95
C ARG A 336 -39.11 6.64 -1.19
N SER A 337 -38.58 7.51 -0.32
CA SER A 337 -39.39 8.27 0.64
C SER A 337 -39.77 9.68 0.18
N LEU A 338 -39.02 10.26 -0.76
CA LEU A 338 -39.07 11.71 -1.01
C LEU A 338 -39.92 12.18 -2.19
N GLY A 339 -40.58 11.30 -2.95
CA GLY A 339 -41.40 11.63 -4.13
C GLY A 339 -42.38 12.81 -3.91
N ASP A 340 -43.47 12.57 -3.20
CA ASP A 340 -44.51 13.57 -2.90
C ASP A 340 -44.13 14.50 -1.73
N PHE A 341 -43.01 14.20 -1.05
CA PHE A 341 -42.55 14.90 0.15
C PHE A 341 -41.58 16.06 -0.16
N VAL A 342 -40.81 15.99 -1.26
CA VAL A 342 -39.91 17.07 -1.71
C VAL A 342 -40.61 18.41 -1.97
N PRO A 343 -41.80 18.49 -2.61
CA PRO A 343 -42.52 19.75 -2.74
C PRO A 343 -42.80 20.44 -1.39
N LEU A 344 -43.01 19.65 -0.32
CA LEU A 344 -43.25 20.16 1.03
C LEU A 344 -41.96 20.67 1.69
N LEU A 345 -40.82 19.99 1.45
CA LEU A 345 -39.49 20.46 1.87
C LEU A 345 -39.04 21.72 1.12
N GLY A 346 -39.24 21.78 -0.20
CA GLY A 346 -38.94 22.95 -1.03
C GLY A 346 -39.82 24.16 -0.67
N ALA A 347 -41.07 23.92 -0.28
CA ALA A 347 -41.97 24.91 0.31
C ALA A 347 -41.68 25.22 1.80
N LYS A 348 -40.64 24.62 2.39
CA LYS A 348 -40.20 24.80 3.79
C LYS A 348 -41.33 24.63 4.83
N LYS A 349 -42.21 23.65 4.58
CA LYS A 349 -43.26 23.25 5.53
C LYS A 349 -42.61 22.80 6.84
N GLN A 350 -43.09 23.32 7.96
CA GLN A 350 -42.44 23.15 9.26
C GLN A 350 -42.46 21.68 9.70
N GLU A 351 -43.57 20.98 9.48
CA GLU A 351 -43.69 19.55 9.75
C GLU A 351 -42.73 18.71 8.89
N ALA A 352 -42.51 19.11 7.64
CA ALA A 352 -41.58 18.44 6.73
C ALA A 352 -40.12 18.63 7.17
N LEU A 353 -39.75 19.83 7.62
CA LEU A 353 -38.42 20.10 8.18
C LEU A 353 -38.16 19.30 9.47
N VAL A 354 -39.17 19.09 10.32
CA VAL A 354 -39.07 18.22 11.51
C VAL A 354 -38.85 16.75 11.13
N LEU A 355 -39.52 16.25 10.09
CA LEU A 355 -39.26 14.90 9.54
C LEU A 355 -37.85 14.78 8.93
N LEU A 356 -37.35 15.83 8.28
CA LEU A 356 -35.97 15.88 7.77
C LEU A 356 -34.92 15.84 8.91
N ALA A 357 -35.20 16.47 10.05
CA ALA A 357 -34.37 16.34 11.25
C ALA A 357 -34.36 14.90 11.81
N HIS A 358 -35.49 14.18 11.79
CA HIS A 358 -35.52 12.76 12.15
C HIS A 358 -34.72 11.89 11.15
N PHE A 359 -34.74 12.22 9.86
CA PHE A 359 -33.87 11.56 8.87
C PHE A 359 -32.38 11.84 9.10
N ALA A 360 -32.01 13.04 9.55
CA ALA A 360 -30.61 13.37 9.86
C ALA A 360 -30.02 12.45 10.97
N VAL A 361 -30.83 11.94 11.90
CA VAL A 361 -30.41 10.93 12.89
C VAL A 361 -29.99 9.63 12.21
N ILE A 362 -30.72 9.19 11.19
CA ILE A 362 -30.41 7.98 10.41
C ILE A 362 -29.10 8.18 9.63
N LEU A 363 -28.91 9.33 8.99
CA LEU A 363 -27.64 9.68 8.33
C LEU A 363 -26.45 9.69 9.29
N ASN A 364 -26.63 10.17 10.53
CA ASN A 364 -25.58 10.17 11.56
C ASN A 364 -25.14 8.75 11.91
N ARG A 365 -26.06 7.79 11.92
CA ARG A 365 -25.75 6.36 12.14
C ARG A 365 -25.07 5.70 10.92
N CYS A 366 -25.12 6.34 9.74
CA CYS A 366 -24.42 5.91 8.52
C CYS A 366 -23.05 6.60 8.31
N GLU A 367 -22.58 7.43 9.26
CA GLU A 367 -21.39 8.29 9.10
C GLU A 367 -20.04 7.54 9.02
N THR A 368 -20.04 6.20 9.02
CA THR A 368 -18.85 5.38 8.75
C THR A 368 -18.27 5.61 7.34
N GLN A 369 -19.03 6.25 6.46
CA GLN A 369 -18.65 6.59 5.10
C GLN A 369 -18.09 8.02 5.00
N TRP A 370 -16.87 8.17 4.47
CA TRP A 370 -16.13 9.45 4.38
C TRP A 370 -16.81 10.55 3.53
N TRP A 371 -17.83 10.19 2.75
CA TRP A 371 -18.66 11.10 1.93
C TRP A 371 -19.97 11.48 2.62
N LEU A 372 -20.38 10.79 3.70
CA LEU A 372 -21.49 11.17 4.58
C LEU A 372 -21.05 12.00 5.79
N HIS A 373 -19.75 12.07 6.08
CA HIS A 373 -19.21 12.81 7.23
C HIS A 373 -19.68 14.27 7.26
N GLY A 374 -20.25 14.70 8.39
CA GLY A 374 -20.82 16.02 8.62
C GLY A 374 -22.28 16.21 8.19
N TRP A 375 -22.83 15.39 7.29
CA TRP A 375 -24.14 15.67 6.67
C TRP A 375 -25.31 15.77 7.64
N ALA A 376 -25.34 14.93 8.67
CA ALA A 376 -26.36 15.01 9.73
C ALA A 376 -26.34 16.37 10.45
N TYR A 377 -25.14 16.93 10.68
CA TYR A 377 -24.91 18.20 11.34
C TYR A 377 -25.27 19.39 10.44
N HIS A 378 -24.94 19.31 9.15
CA HIS A 378 -25.35 20.30 8.14
C HIS A 378 -26.88 20.34 7.98
N ILE A 379 -27.53 19.19 7.81
CA ILE A 379 -28.99 19.10 7.69
C ILE A 379 -29.67 19.60 8.97
N MET A 380 -29.19 19.22 10.16
CA MET A 380 -29.76 19.72 11.42
C MET A 380 -29.61 21.25 11.57
N SER A 381 -28.44 21.80 11.21
CA SER A 381 -28.21 23.25 11.19
C SER A 381 -29.15 23.98 10.22
N SER A 382 -29.30 23.45 8.99
CA SER A 382 -30.17 24.02 7.96
C SER A 382 -31.65 23.92 8.35
N VAL A 383 -32.09 22.80 8.92
CA VAL A 383 -33.44 22.65 9.49
C VAL A 383 -33.67 23.68 10.60
N TYR A 384 -32.81 23.74 11.62
CA TYR A 384 -32.99 24.63 12.78
C TYR A 384 -33.02 26.13 12.40
N GLN A 385 -32.29 26.52 11.34
CA GLN A 385 -32.35 27.88 10.78
C GLN A 385 -33.64 28.21 10.03
N ASN A 386 -34.38 27.21 9.54
CA ASN A 386 -35.61 27.37 8.76
C ASN A 386 -36.90 27.01 9.53
N LEU A 387 -36.76 26.63 10.81
CA LEU A 387 -37.88 26.42 11.73
C LEU A 387 -38.27 27.72 12.47
N ASP A 388 -39.56 27.86 12.77
CA ASP A 388 -40.08 28.83 13.74
C ASP A 388 -39.84 28.35 15.20
N GLU A 389 -40.09 29.22 16.18
CA GLU A 389 -39.84 28.92 17.59
C GLU A 389 -40.74 27.78 18.14
N ASP A 390 -41.96 27.61 17.61
CA ASP A 390 -42.91 26.58 18.05
C ASP A 390 -42.48 25.17 17.57
N HIS A 391 -41.81 25.09 16.42
CA HIS A 391 -41.32 23.84 15.83
C HIS A 391 -39.84 23.54 16.13
N LYS A 392 -39.01 24.53 16.50
CA LYS A 392 -37.61 24.29 16.95
C LYS A 392 -37.52 23.32 18.12
N MET A 393 -38.49 23.35 19.04
CA MET A 393 -38.57 22.41 20.14
C MET A 393 -38.94 20.97 19.71
N TRP A 394 -39.47 20.77 18.49
CA TRP A 394 -39.81 19.45 17.96
C TRP A 394 -38.60 18.69 17.39
N VAL A 395 -37.50 19.39 17.08
CA VAL A 395 -36.23 18.76 16.66
C VAL A 395 -35.24 18.52 17.81
N TYR A 396 -35.62 18.79 19.07
CA TYR A 396 -34.73 18.67 20.22
C TYR A 396 -34.23 17.23 20.45
N GLY A 397 -35.12 16.23 20.38
CA GLY A 397 -34.74 14.81 20.46
C GLY A 397 -33.75 14.39 19.36
N PRO A 398 -34.10 14.57 18.07
CA PRO A 398 -33.19 14.35 16.95
C PRO A 398 -31.85 15.09 17.04
N ALA A 399 -31.84 16.35 17.48
CA ALA A 399 -30.59 17.10 17.68
C ALA A 399 -29.70 16.48 18.76
N ASN A 400 -30.29 16.05 19.88
CA ASN A 400 -29.59 15.38 20.97
C ASN A 400 -29.04 14.00 20.55
N GLU A 401 -29.76 13.22 19.75
CA GLU A 401 -29.27 11.95 19.19
C GLU A 401 -28.10 12.13 18.19
N ILE A 402 -28.05 13.25 17.47
CA ILE A 402 -26.93 13.60 16.58
C ILE A 402 -25.72 14.14 17.38
N GLY A 403 -25.93 14.61 18.61
CA GLY A 403 -24.93 15.40 19.35
C GLY A 403 -24.81 16.84 18.82
N TRP A 404 -25.83 17.35 18.12
CA TRP A 404 -25.86 18.72 17.63
C TRP A 404 -26.10 19.70 18.81
N PRO A 405 -25.30 20.77 18.97
CA PRO A 405 -25.36 21.66 20.13
C PRO A 405 -26.58 22.59 20.06
N CYS A 406 -27.74 22.04 20.40
CA CYS A 406 -29.01 22.77 20.41
C CYS A 406 -28.97 23.93 21.43
N PRO A 407 -29.29 25.17 21.03
CA PRO A 407 -29.49 26.27 21.96
C PRO A 407 -30.56 25.89 22.98
N SER A 408 -30.21 25.86 24.27
CA SER A 408 -31.14 25.42 25.30
C SER A 408 -32.36 26.35 25.36
N PRO A 409 -33.59 25.81 25.25
CA PRO A 409 -34.79 26.64 25.24
C PRO A 409 -34.90 27.39 26.57
N SER A 410 -35.16 28.70 26.49
CA SER A 410 -35.38 29.50 27.69
C SER A 410 -36.66 29.02 28.40
N TYR A 411 -36.51 28.58 29.64
CA TYR A 411 -37.53 27.92 30.50
C TYR A 411 -38.88 28.67 30.68
N GLN A 412 -39.07 29.83 30.07
CA GLN A 412 -40.22 30.71 30.25
C GLN A 412 -41.32 30.54 29.18
N ASN A 413 -41.05 29.86 28.05
CA ASN A 413 -41.99 29.68 26.93
C ASN A 413 -42.41 28.20 26.70
N ILE A 414 -42.42 27.37 27.74
CA ILE A 414 -42.84 25.96 27.62
C ILE A 414 -44.38 25.86 27.67
N SER A 415 -45.04 25.97 26.52
CA SER A 415 -46.50 25.80 26.39
C SER A 415 -46.94 25.12 25.08
N SER A 416 -46.16 24.14 24.61
CA SER A 416 -46.44 23.34 23.42
C SER A 416 -46.46 21.86 23.83
N ASP A 417 -47.58 21.18 23.61
CA ASP A 417 -47.90 19.86 24.15
C ASP A 417 -46.82 18.80 23.86
N TYR A 418 -46.06 18.94 22.77
CA TYR A 418 -45.01 17.99 22.39
C TYR A 418 -43.95 17.81 23.49
N PHE A 419 -43.45 18.91 24.05
CA PHE A 419 -42.35 18.84 25.02
C PHE A 419 -42.83 18.24 26.34
N GLN A 420 -44.09 18.49 26.72
CA GLN A 420 -44.66 17.85 27.90
C GLN A 420 -44.97 16.37 27.67
N VAL A 421 -45.48 15.97 26.49
CA VAL A 421 -45.62 14.55 26.12
C VAL A 421 -44.27 13.83 26.09
N TYR A 422 -43.20 14.48 25.61
CA TYR A 422 -41.85 13.91 25.57
C TYR A 422 -41.25 13.74 26.98
N ILE A 423 -41.39 14.75 27.85
CA ILE A 423 -40.93 14.70 29.26
C ILE A 423 -41.76 13.73 30.09
N ASP A 424 -43.10 13.77 29.99
CA ASP A 424 -43.99 12.84 30.67
C ASP A 424 -43.77 11.40 30.15
N GLY A 425 -43.46 11.23 28.86
CA GLY A 425 -43.08 9.95 28.25
C GLY A 425 -41.77 9.38 28.78
N GLN A 426 -40.73 10.21 28.98
CA GLN A 426 -39.53 9.79 29.70
C GLN A 426 -39.84 9.42 31.15
N MET A 427 -40.64 10.22 31.87
CA MET A 427 -40.98 9.94 33.27
C MET A 427 -41.91 8.72 33.44
N GLU A 428 -42.82 8.42 32.51
CA GLU A 428 -43.58 7.16 32.48
C GLU A 428 -42.64 5.97 32.25
N THR A 429 -41.64 6.11 31.37
CA THR A 429 -40.68 5.05 31.06
C THR A 429 -39.74 4.78 32.24
N GLU A 430 -39.22 5.82 32.90
CA GLU A 430 -38.43 5.69 34.14
C GLU A 430 -39.26 5.13 35.30
N ALA A 431 -40.54 5.54 35.42
CA ALA A 431 -41.44 5.01 36.44
C ALA A 431 -41.77 3.53 36.22
N GLN A 432 -41.98 3.08 34.98
CA GLN A 432 -42.26 1.67 34.68
C GLN A 432 -40.99 0.80 34.81
N ALA A 433 -39.81 1.30 34.44
CA ALA A 433 -38.54 0.65 34.73
C ALA A 433 -38.29 0.44 36.24
N SER A 434 -38.92 1.23 37.11
CA SER A 434 -38.77 1.09 38.57
C SER A 434 -39.54 -0.08 39.22
N GLN A 435 -40.40 -0.80 38.48
CA GLN A 435 -41.26 -1.86 39.05
C GLN A 435 -41.13 -3.25 38.41
N ASP A 436 -40.30 -3.44 37.38
CA ASP A 436 -39.87 -4.77 36.93
C ASP A 436 -38.57 -5.18 37.63
N PRO A 437 -38.53 -6.31 38.39
CA PRO A 437 -37.30 -6.82 39.00
C PRO A 437 -36.13 -7.09 38.05
N GLY A 438 -36.33 -7.07 36.73
CA GLY A 438 -35.27 -7.18 35.71
C GLY A 438 -34.73 -5.86 35.14
N ALA A 439 -35.39 -4.72 35.36
CA ALA A 439 -35.17 -3.48 34.58
C ALA A 439 -34.09 -2.51 35.14
N GLY A 440 -33.14 -3.00 35.94
CA GLY A 440 -32.18 -2.18 36.70
C GLY A 440 -30.71 -2.25 36.24
N PHE A 441 -30.42 -2.46 34.95
CA PHE A 441 -29.06 -2.74 34.49
C PHE A 441 -28.18 -1.49 34.29
N ASP A 442 -27.61 -0.98 35.40
CA ASP A 442 -26.64 0.13 35.49
C ASP A 442 -25.31 -0.17 34.76
N PHE A 443 -25.33 -0.21 33.42
CA PHE A 443 -24.19 -0.56 32.60
C PHE A 443 -23.07 0.49 32.70
N LYS A 444 -21.89 0.06 33.16
CA LYS A 444 -20.69 0.90 33.28
C LYS A 444 -19.49 0.17 32.72
N LEU A 445 -18.73 0.86 31.85
CA LEU A 445 -17.51 0.35 31.22
C LEU A 445 -16.42 0.00 32.26
N TYR A 446 -16.36 0.78 33.34
CA TYR A 446 -15.58 0.49 34.54
C TYR A 446 -16.46 0.73 35.79
N ARG A 447 -16.75 -0.32 36.56
CA ARG A 447 -17.44 -0.22 37.87
C ARG A 447 -16.51 0.14 39.04
N TYR A 448 -15.21 0.25 38.78
CA TYR A 448 -14.17 0.72 39.70
C TYR A 448 -13.39 1.89 39.07
N THR A 449 -12.66 2.66 39.87
CA THR A 449 -11.71 3.65 39.36
C THR A 449 -10.33 3.00 39.13
N PRO A 450 -9.82 2.86 37.89
CA PRO A 450 -8.56 2.16 37.61
C PRO A 450 -7.37 2.80 38.33
N SER A 451 -6.57 2.00 39.05
CA SER A 451 -5.50 2.50 39.91
C SER A 451 -4.17 2.65 39.17
N LEU A 452 -3.83 3.88 38.80
CA LEU A 452 -2.57 4.23 38.10
C LEU A 452 -1.30 3.63 38.75
N PRO A 453 -1.12 3.62 40.10
CA PRO A 453 0.05 3.01 40.70
C PRO A 453 0.17 1.49 40.44
N ALA A 454 -0.95 0.76 40.48
CA ALA A 454 -0.97 -0.68 40.23
C ALA A 454 -0.76 -1.00 38.74
N ALA A 455 -1.32 -0.18 37.85
CA ALA A 455 -1.06 -0.27 36.40
C ALA A 455 0.42 -0.06 36.07
N ILE A 456 1.06 0.98 36.62
CA ILE A 456 2.50 1.26 36.44
C ILE A 456 3.35 0.11 36.98
N VAL A 457 3.12 -0.35 38.21
CA VAL A 457 3.86 -1.48 38.81
C VAL A 457 3.72 -2.74 37.96
N SER A 458 2.52 -3.01 37.44
CA SER A 458 2.26 -4.16 36.56
C SER A 458 3.07 -4.09 35.26
N VAL A 459 3.04 -2.94 34.57
CA VAL A 459 3.81 -2.73 33.32
C VAL A 459 5.31 -2.86 33.58
N VAL A 460 5.83 -2.30 34.68
CA VAL A 460 7.26 -2.41 35.05
C VAL A 460 7.67 -3.87 35.31
N VAL A 461 6.86 -4.64 36.05
CA VAL A 461 7.13 -6.06 36.31
C VAL A 461 7.15 -6.88 35.01
N PHE A 462 6.17 -6.69 34.13
CA PHE A 462 6.14 -7.40 32.84
C PHE A 462 7.26 -6.97 31.89
N ALA A 463 7.64 -5.69 31.87
CA ALA A 463 8.79 -5.21 31.10
C ALA A 463 10.11 -5.85 31.57
N ILE A 464 10.36 -5.89 32.88
CA ILE A 464 11.56 -6.52 33.45
C ILE A 464 11.58 -8.02 33.15
N LEU A 465 10.48 -8.75 33.38
CA LEU A 465 10.40 -10.18 33.09
C LEU A 465 10.58 -10.48 31.60
N THR A 466 10.01 -9.65 30.72
CA THR A 466 10.17 -9.80 29.26
C THR A 466 11.60 -9.53 28.83
N LEU A 467 12.25 -8.47 29.32
CA LEU A 467 13.67 -8.18 29.01
C LEU A 467 14.60 -9.32 29.47
N LEU A 468 14.38 -9.88 30.66
CA LEU A 468 15.15 -11.02 31.17
C LEU A 468 14.92 -12.30 30.34
N HIS A 469 13.69 -12.54 29.89
CA HIS A 469 13.39 -13.62 28.95
C HIS A 469 14.03 -13.40 27.57
N THR A 470 13.96 -12.19 27.01
CA THR A 470 14.60 -11.83 25.73
C THR A 470 16.12 -12.03 25.79
N TRP A 471 16.78 -11.54 26.84
CA TRP A 471 18.22 -11.76 27.05
C TRP A 471 18.57 -13.25 27.14
N ARG A 472 17.77 -14.03 27.88
CA ARG A 472 17.99 -15.47 28.04
C ARG A 472 17.70 -16.26 26.76
N LEU A 473 16.70 -15.85 25.97
CA LEU A 473 16.33 -16.39 24.67
C LEU A 473 17.47 -16.26 23.67
N TYR A 474 18.05 -15.06 23.53
CA TYR A 474 19.22 -14.81 22.69
C TYR A 474 20.44 -15.61 23.17
N ARG A 475 20.74 -15.56 24.48
CA ARG A 475 21.91 -16.27 25.05
C ARG A 475 21.83 -17.79 24.88
N ALA A 476 20.64 -18.38 25.01
CA ALA A 476 20.42 -19.82 24.88
C ALA A 476 20.06 -20.27 23.44
N ARG A 477 20.01 -19.36 22.46
CA ARG A 477 19.56 -19.61 21.07
C ARG A 477 18.20 -20.32 20.95
N ALA A 478 17.36 -20.23 21.99
CA ALA A 478 16.18 -21.07 22.18
C ALA A 478 14.94 -20.55 21.44
N PHE A 479 15.09 -20.13 20.17
CA PHE A 479 14.10 -19.37 19.39
C PHE A 479 12.70 -20.01 19.27
N TYR A 480 12.56 -21.31 19.58
CA TYR A 480 11.25 -21.96 19.70
C TYR A 480 10.38 -21.42 20.86
N PHE A 481 10.97 -20.69 21.81
CA PHE A 481 10.28 -20.10 22.96
C PHE A 481 9.87 -18.62 22.74
N THR A 482 10.05 -18.09 21.52
CA THR A 482 9.69 -16.71 21.12
C THR A 482 8.24 -16.32 21.44
N ALA A 483 7.28 -17.22 21.23
CA ALA A 483 5.87 -16.95 21.53
C ALA A 483 5.65 -16.56 23.01
N PHE A 484 6.37 -17.20 23.94
CA PHE A 484 6.32 -16.89 25.36
C PHE A 484 6.80 -15.47 25.66
N THR A 485 7.87 -15.03 24.99
CA THR A 485 8.41 -13.67 25.12
C THR A 485 7.43 -12.63 24.56
N ILE A 486 6.78 -12.91 23.43
CA ILE A 486 5.77 -12.01 22.82
C ILE A 486 4.58 -11.81 23.77
N GLY A 487 4.10 -12.86 24.44
CA GLY A 487 3.02 -12.76 25.42
C GLY A 487 3.32 -11.85 26.63
N GLY A 488 4.60 -11.56 26.90
CA GLY A 488 5.01 -10.58 27.91
C GLY A 488 4.82 -9.12 27.47
N LEU A 489 4.89 -8.84 26.17
CA LEU A 489 4.75 -7.48 25.60
C LEU A 489 3.29 -6.97 25.61
N CYS A 490 2.31 -7.87 25.65
CA CYS A 490 0.88 -7.51 25.56
C CYS A 490 0.40 -6.63 26.74
N TYR A 491 1.06 -6.65 27.89
CA TYR A 491 0.58 -5.96 29.10
C TYR A 491 0.71 -4.42 29.08
N CYS A 492 1.31 -3.82 28.05
CA CYS A 492 1.56 -2.37 27.96
C CYS A 492 0.28 -1.50 27.86
N GLY A 493 -0.83 -2.02 27.35
CA GLY A 493 -2.04 -1.21 27.07
C GLY A 493 -2.74 -0.60 28.30
N ARG A 494 -2.44 -1.07 29.52
CA ARG A 494 -3.20 -0.73 30.74
C ARG A 494 -3.10 0.72 31.23
N ILE A 495 -2.10 1.48 30.79
CA ILE A 495 -1.89 2.86 31.27
C ILE A 495 -2.90 3.83 30.65
N TRP A 496 -3.37 3.56 29.42
CA TRP A 496 -4.28 4.43 28.67
C TRP A 496 -5.63 4.61 29.39
N SER A 497 -6.21 3.51 29.87
CA SER A 497 -7.53 3.41 30.52
C SER A 497 -7.66 4.14 31.87
N HIS A 498 -6.57 4.72 32.40
CA HIS A 498 -6.65 5.60 33.56
C HIS A 498 -7.00 7.04 33.17
N TYR A 499 -6.49 7.50 32.02
CA TYR A 499 -6.63 8.88 31.55
C TYR A 499 -7.95 9.10 30.82
N ASP A 500 -8.46 8.08 30.13
CA ASP A 500 -9.81 8.07 29.55
C ASP A 500 -10.55 6.80 29.99
N LYS A 501 -11.69 6.98 30.66
CA LYS A 501 -12.56 5.92 31.20
C LYS A 501 -13.82 5.70 30.35
N PHE A 502 -14.02 6.51 29.32
CA PHE A 502 -15.16 6.46 28.41
C PHE A 502 -14.75 6.01 27.00
N SER A 503 -13.46 6.06 26.66
CA SER A 503 -12.91 5.44 25.46
C SER A 503 -13.12 3.92 25.44
N ILE A 504 -14.16 3.50 24.70
CA ILE A 504 -14.42 2.10 24.34
C ILE A 504 -13.18 1.47 23.70
N GLY A 505 -12.46 2.22 22.85
CA GLY A 505 -11.21 1.77 22.24
C GLY A 505 -10.12 1.41 23.26
N GLY A 506 -9.94 2.22 24.31
CA GLY A 506 -9.01 1.92 25.41
C GLY A 506 -9.38 0.63 26.16
N PHE A 507 -10.66 0.47 26.49
CA PHE A 507 -11.20 -0.74 27.14
C PHE A 507 -11.02 -2.00 26.27
N VAL A 508 -11.36 -1.92 24.98
CA VAL A 508 -11.30 -3.05 24.04
C VAL A 508 -9.86 -3.46 23.73
N ILE A 509 -8.95 -2.51 23.50
CA ILE A 509 -7.52 -2.79 23.31
C ILE A 509 -6.94 -3.42 24.58
N GLN A 510 -7.28 -2.90 25.76
CA GLN A 510 -6.89 -3.50 27.05
C GLN A 510 -7.41 -4.94 27.16
N ALA A 511 -8.70 -5.19 26.88
CA ALA A 511 -9.33 -6.51 27.00
C ALA A 511 -8.68 -7.53 26.05
N ILE A 512 -8.55 -7.20 24.76
CA ILE A 512 -7.96 -8.10 23.75
C ILE A 512 -6.51 -8.44 24.10
N LEU A 513 -5.68 -7.45 24.45
CA LEU A 513 -4.28 -7.68 24.83
C LEU A 513 -4.13 -8.57 26.06
N ILE A 514 -5.03 -8.45 27.03
CA ILE A 514 -5.09 -9.32 28.21
C ILE A 514 -5.42 -10.77 27.83
N LEU A 515 -6.32 -10.97 26.86
CA LEU A 515 -6.79 -12.29 26.40
C LEU A 515 -5.81 -13.00 25.44
N VAL A 516 -4.93 -12.27 24.75
CA VAL A 516 -3.86 -12.85 23.90
C VAL A 516 -2.82 -13.65 24.72
N ALA A 517 -2.39 -13.12 25.87
CA ALA A 517 -1.24 -13.66 26.61
C ALA A 517 -1.37 -15.15 27.04
N PRO A 518 -2.52 -15.64 27.56
CA PRO A 518 -2.74 -17.05 27.86
C PRO A 518 -2.44 -17.99 26.69
N ALA A 519 -2.93 -17.67 25.49
CA ALA A 519 -2.76 -18.51 24.30
C ALA A 519 -1.29 -18.61 23.88
N LEU A 520 -0.53 -17.52 23.97
CA LEU A 520 0.90 -17.52 23.67
C LEU A 520 1.73 -18.33 24.70
N TYR A 521 1.35 -18.30 25.98
CA TYR A 521 1.97 -19.14 27.01
C TYR A 521 1.58 -20.62 26.85
N ALA A 522 0.32 -20.92 26.55
CA ALA A 522 -0.20 -22.26 26.31
C ALA A 522 0.46 -22.91 25.09
N ALA A 523 0.51 -22.21 23.94
CA ALA A 523 1.26 -22.62 22.76
C ALA A 523 2.72 -23.01 23.06
N SER A 524 3.39 -22.22 23.91
CA SER A 524 4.78 -22.47 24.33
C SER A 524 4.90 -23.73 25.22
N ILE A 525 3.94 -23.95 26.12
CA ILE A 525 3.83 -25.17 26.95
C ILE A 525 3.60 -26.41 26.07
N TYR A 526 2.76 -26.32 25.03
CA TYR A 526 2.53 -27.40 24.07
C TYR A 526 3.81 -27.76 23.29
N MET A 527 4.59 -26.75 22.87
CA MET A 527 5.89 -26.95 22.21
C MET A 527 6.90 -27.64 23.13
N ILE A 528 6.98 -27.25 24.41
CA ILE A 528 7.88 -27.89 25.38
C ILE A 528 7.50 -29.36 25.59
N LEU A 529 6.22 -29.71 25.72
CA LEU A 529 5.81 -31.11 25.83
C LEU A 529 6.17 -31.90 24.56
N GLY A 530 5.89 -31.34 23.37
CA GLY A 530 6.26 -31.96 22.09
C GLY A 530 7.77 -32.21 21.94
N ARG A 531 8.62 -31.28 22.41
CA ARG A 531 10.07 -31.48 22.46
C ARG A 531 10.46 -32.56 23.48
N LEU A 532 9.91 -32.49 24.69
CA LEU A 532 10.19 -33.45 25.77
C LEU A 532 9.90 -34.90 25.37
N ILE A 533 8.78 -35.15 24.67
CA ILE A 533 8.42 -36.48 24.17
C ILE A 533 9.50 -37.02 23.22
N ARG A 534 9.99 -36.20 22.28
CA ARG A 534 11.08 -36.58 21.36
C ARG A 534 12.41 -36.79 22.10
N THR A 535 12.75 -35.92 23.04
CA THR A 535 13.99 -36.03 23.84
C THR A 535 14.06 -37.34 24.62
N VAL A 536 12.94 -37.83 25.17
CA VAL A 536 12.89 -39.14 25.88
C VAL A 536 12.58 -40.34 24.97
N ARG A 537 12.45 -40.16 23.65
CA ARG A 537 12.04 -41.21 22.69
C ARG A 537 10.71 -41.89 23.06
N GLY A 538 9.77 -41.08 23.54
CA GLY A 538 8.46 -41.50 24.04
C GLY A 538 7.33 -41.38 23.03
N GLU A 539 7.62 -41.23 21.74
CA GLU A 539 6.63 -40.95 20.69
C GLU A 539 5.51 -42.00 20.67
N HIS A 540 5.88 -43.28 20.81
CA HIS A 540 4.99 -44.44 20.88
C HIS A 540 4.13 -44.51 22.16
N LEU A 541 4.42 -43.69 23.17
CA LEU A 541 3.65 -43.61 24.43
C LEU A 541 2.68 -42.42 24.42
N SER A 542 2.82 -41.47 23.50
CA SER A 542 1.90 -40.34 23.36
C SER A 542 0.47 -40.78 23.03
N LEU A 543 -0.53 -39.98 23.40
CA LEU A 543 -1.92 -40.17 22.93
C LEU A 543 -2.12 -39.66 21.50
N ILE A 544 -1.36 -38.62 21.13
CA ILE A 544 -1.46 -37.89 19.86
C ILE A 544 -0.09 -37.95 19.18
N PRO A 545 0.01 -38.18 17.84
CA PRO A 545 1.26 -38.11 17.12
C PRO A 545 2.01 -36.79 17.36
N VAL A 546 3.30 -36.84 17.66
CA VAL A 546 4.03 -35.71 18.28
C VAL A 546 4.18 -34.49 17.35
N ASP A 547 4.06 -34.70 16.03
CA ASP A 547 4.03 -33.63 15.02
C ASP A 547 2.65 -32.95 14.91
N TRP A 548 1.60 -33.60 15.41
CA TRP A 548 0.23 -33.07 15.50
C TRP A 548 -0.11 -32.46 16.86
N VAL A 549 0.58 -32.84 17.95
CA VAL A 549 0.38 -32.27 19.31
C VAL A 549 0.31 -30.75 19.27
N THR A 550 1.39 -30.07 18.85
CA THR A 550 1.41 -28.59 18.82
C THR A 550 0.36 -28.02 17.86
N ARG A 551 0.10 -28.68 16.72
CA ARG A 551 -0.86 -28.20 15.71
C ARG A 551 -2.28 -28.19 16.25
N ILE A 552 -2.75 -29.30 16.82
CA ILE A 552 -4.12 -29.45 17.32
C ILE A 552 -4.41 -28.44 18.44
N PHE A 553 -3.52 -28.36 19.43
CA PHE A 553 -3.75 -27.48 20.58
C PHE A 553 -3.60 -25.99 20.22
N VAL A 554 -2.64 -25.59 19.37
CA VAL A 554 -2.54 -24.19 18.90
C VAL A 554 -3.73 -23.80 18.02
N THR A 555 -4.23 -24.67 17.15
CA THR A 555 -5.46 -24.37 16.37
C THR A 555 -6.68 -24.20 17.30
N GLY A 556 -6.78 -24.99 18.37
CA GLY A 556 -7.82 -24.82 19.39
C GLY A 556 -7.74 -23.47 20.11
N ASP A 557 -6.54 -23.07 20.53
CA ASP A 557 -6.29 -21.76 21.14
C ASP A 557 -6.58 -20.60 20.17
N VAL A 558 -6.27 -20.75 18.87
CA VAL A 558 -6.59 -19.74 17.83
C VAL A 558 -8.09 -19.62 17.62
N VAL A 559 -8.84 -20.72 17.57
CA VAL A 559 -10.32 -20.67 17.48
C VAL A 559 -10.93 -20.01 18.73
N ALA A 560 -10.45 -20.38 19.92
CA ALA A 560 -10.87 -19.76 21.17
C ALA A 560 -10.58 -18.26 21.21
N PHE A 561 -9.39 -17.84 20.78
CA PHE A 561 -9.01 -16.43 20.71
C PHE A 561 -9.83 -15.67 19.67
N SER A 562 -10.06 -16.21 18.47
CA SER A 562 -10.91 -15.57 17.45
C SER A 562 -12.34 -15.34 17.92
N LEU A 563 -12.91 -16.28 18.70
CA LEU A 563 -14.21 -16.07 19.35
C LEU A 563 -14.14 -14.96 20.40
N GLN A 564 -13.13 -14.96 21.28
CA GLN A 564 -12.98 -13.93 22.32
C GLN A 564 -12.74 -12.53 21.73
N ALA A 565 -11.90 -12.40 20.70
CA ALA A 565 -11.62 -11.14 20.00
C ALA A 565 -12.83 -10.67 19.17
N GLY A 566 -13.53 -11.58 18.49
CA GLY A 566 -14.76 -11.27 17.75
C GLY A 566 -15.87 -10.79 18.68
N GLY A 567 -16.11 -11.50 19.78
CA GLY A 567 -17.08 -11.09 20.80
C GLY A 567 -16.73 -9.76 21.45
N GLY A 568 -15.44 -9.50 21.75
CA GLY A 568 -14.97 -8.20 22.25
C GLY A 568 -15.12 -7.07 21.24
N GLY A 569 -14.96 -7.35 19.94
CA GLY A 569 -15.26 -6.41 18.86
C GLY A 569 -16.76 -6.11 18.73
N ILE A 570 -17.62 -7.11 18.91
CA ILE A 570 -19.08 -6.93 18.91
C ILE A 570 -19.53 -6.13 20.16
N GLN A 571 -18.90 -6.34 21.32
CA GLN A 571 -19.11 -5.49 22.51
C GLN A 571 -18.70 -4.02 22.29
N ALA A 572 -17.80 -3.74 21.34
CA ALA A 572 -17.40 -2.38 21.00
C ALA A 572 -18.43 -1.61 20.15
N ALA A 573 -19.43 -2.30 19.58
CA ALA A 573 -20.41 -1.74 18.64
C ALA A 573 -21.53 -0.90 19.29
N GLY A 574 -21.50 -0.70 20.61
CA GLY A 574 -22.26 0.36 21.30
C GLY A 574 -23.72 0.06 21.68
N THR A 575 -24.37 -0.98 21.16
CA THR A 575 -25.74 -1.35 21.57
C THR A 575 -25.76 -2.44 22.66
N LEU A 576 -26.76 -2.40 23.54
CA LEU A 576 -26.87 -3.31 24.69
C LEU A 576 -27.01 -4.78 24.27
N ASP A 577 -27.75 -5.06 23.19
CA ASP A 577 -27.98 -6.42 22.73
C ASP A 577 -26.79 -6.98 21.93
N LEU A 578 -26.02 -6.14 21.22
CA LEU A 578 -24.70 -6.55 20.73
C LEU A 578 -23.71 -6.78 21.87
N TYR A 579 -23.74 -5.98 22.94
CA TYR A 579 -22.91 -6.25 24.12
C TYR A 579 -23.22 -7.63 24.71
N ARG A 580 -24.51 -7.97 24.89
CA ARG A 580 -24.97 -9.29 25.36
C ARG A 580 -24.64 -10.43 24.40
N ALA A 581 -24.68 -10.19 23.08
CA ALA A 581 -24.26 -11.17 22.08
C ALA A 581 -22.75 -11.42 22.13
N GLY A 582 -21.95 -10.36 22.15
CA GLY A 582 -20.49 -10.42 22.28
C GLY A 582 -20.03 -11.08 23.59
N GLU A 583 -20.71 -10.81 24.70
CA GLU A 583 -20.51 -11.46 26.00
C GLU A 583 -20.68 -12.98 25.92
N LYS A 584 -21.78 -13.46 25.31
CA LYS A 584 -22.03 -14.89 25.05
C LYS A 584 -20.97 -15.51 24.14
N ILE A 585 -20.48 -14.78 23.13
CA ILE A 585 -19.43 -15.23 22.20
C ILE A 585 -18.07 -15.34 22.92
N ILE A 586 -17.73 -14.39 23.80
CA ILE A 586 -16.52 -14.48 24.66
C ILE A 586 -16.62 -15.68 25.59
N ILE A 587 -17.76 -15.88 26.25
CA ILE A 587 -18.01 -17.05 27.13
C ILE A 587 -17.81 -18.36 26.35
N ALA A 588 -18.37 -18.47 25.14
CA ALA A 588 -18.16 -19.63 24.28
C ALA A 588 -16.67 -19.86 23.95
N GLY A 589 -15.93 -18.80 23.58
CA GLY A 589 -14.50 -18.87 23.34
C GLY A 589 -13.67 -19.28 24.57
N LEU A 590 -14.05 -18.83 25.77
CA LEU A 590 -13.42 -19.24 27.03
C LEU A 590 -13.71 -20.72 27.37
N PHE A 591 -14.92 -21.21 27.11
CA PHE A 591 -15.24 -22.64 27.27
C PHE A 591 -14.44 -23.52 26.30
N VAL A 592 -14.32 -23.12 25.03
CA VAL A 592 -13.46 -23.82 24.05
C VAL A 592 -12.02 -23.90 24.55
N GLN A 593 -11.48 -22.78 25.06
CA GLN A 593 -10.13 -22.73 25.65
C GLN A 593 -9.96 -23.70 26.82
N ILE A 594 -10.91 -23.76 27.76
CA ILE A 594 -10.83 -24.69 28.91
C ILE A 594 -10.90 -26.15 28.44
N VAL A 595 -11.74 -26.48 27.46
CA VAL A 595 -11.85 -27.86 26.93
C VAL A 595 -10.57 -28.29 26.21
N VAL A 596 -10.02 -27.44 25.34
CA VAL A 596 -8.77 -27.70 24.62
C VAL A 596 -7.59 -27.84 25.60
N PHE A 597 -7.47 -26.93 26.56
CA PHE A 597 -6.40 -26.94 27.56
C PHE A 597 -6.54 -28.12 28.54
N GLY A 598 -7.76 -28.49 28.93
CA GLY A 598 -8.04 -29.68 29.73
C GLY A 598 -7.65 -30.97 29.01
N PHE A 599 -7.91 -31.06 27.70
CA PHE A 599 -7.46 -32.19 26.87
C PHE A 599 -5.93 -32.26 26.73
N PHE A 600 -5.24 -31.11 26.70
CA PHE A 600 -3.78 -31.06 26.80
C PHE A 600 -3.26 -31.60 28.14
N VAL A 601 -3.84 -31.15 29.27
CA VAL A 601 -3.45 -31.63 30.61
C VAL A 601 -3.68 -33.15 30.73
N LEU A 602 -4.83 -33.66 30.27
CA LEU A 602 -5.11 -35.10 30.22
C LEU A 602 -4.08 -35.87 29.37
N THR A 603 -3.72 -35.34 28.20
CA THR A 603 -2.69 -35.92 27.32
C THR A 603 -1.33 -35.97 28.01
N SER A 604 -0.95 -34.90 28.72
CA SER A 604 0.32 -34.82 29.47
C SER A 604 0.35 -35.74 30.70
N LEU A 605 -0.78 -35.95 31.38
CA LEU A 605 -0.90 -36.90 32.49
C LEU A 605 -0.85 -38.36 32.00
N LEU A 606 -1.54 -38.67 30.90
CA LEU A 606 -1.53 -40.01 30.31
C LEU A 606 -0.14 -40.39 29.75
N PHE A 607 0.55 -39.44 29.11
CA PHE A 607 1.94 -39.63 28.68
C PHE A 607 2.86 -39.95 29.87
N HIS A 608 2.76 -39.18 30.96
CA HIS A 608 3.53 -39.41 32.18
C HIS A 608 3.23 -40.78 32.81
N TYR A 609 1.95 -41.17 32.94
CA TYR A 609 1.59 -42.49 33.46
C TYR A 609 2.19 -43.62 32.60
N ARG A 610 2.09 -43.51 31.27
CA ARG A 610 2.65 -44.49 30.33
C ARG A 610 4.18 -44.56 30.42
N LEU A 611 4.87 -43.41 30.48
CA LEU A 611 6.34 -43.34 30.59
C LEU A 611 6.85 -43.79 31.97
N ALA A 612 6.11 -43.55 33.05
CA ALA A 612 6.46 -44.03 34.38
C ALA A 612 6.27 -45.56 34.51
N LYS A 613 5.30 -46.13 33.79
CA LYS A 613 5.05 -47.58 33.75
C LYS A 613 6.01 -48.31 32.80
N ASN A 614 6.31 -47.72 31.65
CA ASN A 614 7.20 -48.25 30.61
C ASN A 614 8.35 -47.25 30.33
N PRO A 615 9.36 -47.14 31.22
CA PRO A 615 10.44 -46.17 31.06
C PRO A 615 11.34 -46.52 29.87
N THR A 616 11.57 -45.53 28.99
CA THR A 616 12.49 -45.67 27.86
C THR A 616 13.95 -45.63 28.35
N SER A 617 14.88 -46.18 27.56
CA SER A 617 16.31 -46.18 27.88
C SER A 617 16.91 -44.77 28.05
N THR A 618 16.29 -43.74 27.48
CA THR A 618 16.68 -42.33 27.66
C THR A 618 16.01 -41.69 28.88
N ALA A 619 14.77 -42.09 29.23
CA ALA A 619 14.11 -41.66 30.46
C ALA A 619 14.72 -42.27 31.74
N SER A 620 15.42 -43.40 31.62
CA SER A 620 16.26 -43.98 32.69
C SER A 620 17.67 -43.36 32.78
N GLY A 621 18.01 -42.42 31.90
CA GLY A 621 19.30 -41.71 31.89
C GLY A 621 19.29 -40.41 32.71
N SER A 622 20.30 -39.56 32.47
CA SER A 622 20.50 -38.30 33.19
C SER A 622 19.53 -37.16 32.83
N THR A 623 18.61 -37.35 31.87
CA THR A 623 17.67 -36.32 31.43
C THR A 623 16.59 -36.06 32.49
N PRO A 624 16.45 -34.84 33.04
CA PRO A 624 15.55 -34.55 34.16
C PRO A 624 14.07 -34.40 33.73
N TRP A 625 13.53 -35.36 32.99
CA TRP A 625 12.19 -35.27 32.37
C TRP A 625 11.05 -35.06 33.38
N LYS A 626 11.14 -35.67 34.58
CA LYS A 626 10.19 -35.44 35.69
C LYS A 626 10.17 -33.97 36.13
N ARG A 627 11.32 -33.29 36.10
CA ARG A 627 11.45 -31.86 36.45
C ARG A 627 10.66 -30.99 35.46
N TYR A 628 10.80 -31.27 34.16
CA TYR A 628 10.08 -30.54 33.12
C TYR A 628 8.57 -30.81 33.16
N LEU A 629 8.12 -32.06 33.35
CA LEU A 629 6.70 -32.35 33.55
C LEU A 629 6.12 -31.61 34.77
N PHE A 630 6.85 -31.57 35.89
CA PHE A 630 6.38 -30.87 37.10
C PHE A 630 6.25 -29.35 36.90
N VAL A 631 7.19 -28.73 36.16
CA VAL A 631 7.06 -27.32 35.73
C VAL A 631 5.81 -27.14 34.88
N LEU A 632 5.63 -27.98 33.84
CA LEU A 632 4.46 -27.91 32.95
C LEU A 632 3.15 -28.06 33.72
N TYR A 633 3.08 -28.94 34.73
CA TYR A 633 1.88 -29.10 35.56
C TYR A 633 1.60 -27.87 36.45
N ILE A 634 2.62 -27.30 37.10
CA ILE A 634 2.44 -26.09 37.91
C ILE A 634 1.97 -24.92 37.04
N THR A 635 2.63 -24.67 35.90
CA THR A 635 2.25 -23.56 35.03
C THR A 635 0.90 -23.79 34.36
N SER A 636 0.56 -25.04 34.04
CA SER A 636 -0.78 -25.38 33.50
C SER A 636 -1.87 -25.22 34.56
N ALA A 637 -1.64 -25.58 35.82
CA ALA A 637 -2.59 -25.34 36.89
C ALA A 637 -2.84 -23.83 37.11
N ILE A 638 -1.79 -23.01 37.07
CA ILE A 638 -1.91 -21.55 37.21
C ILE A 638 -2.69 -20.94 36.03
N ILE A 639 -2.41 -21.36 34.79
CA ILE A 639 -3.15 -20.91 33.59
C ILE A 639 -4.62 -21.37 33.66
N LEU A 640 -4.89 -22.61 34.08
CA LEU A 640 -6.25 -23.12 34.21
C LEU A 640 -7.05 -22.38 35.29
N VAL A 641 -6.44 -22.02 36.42
CA VAL A 641 -7.08 -21.17 37.45
C VAL A 641 -7.44 -19.79 36.88
N ARG A 642 -6.57 -19.18 36.06
CA ARG A 642 -6.90 -17.93 35.34
C ARG A 642 -8.05 -18.12 34.36
N SER A 643 -8.06 -19.20 33.56
CA SER A 643 -9.14 -19.45 32.59
C SER A 643 -10.49 -19.69 33.29
N ILE A 644 -10.51 -20.43 34.41
CA ILE A 644 -11.71 -20.62 35.23
C ILE A 644 -12.16 -19.28 35.84
N PHE A 645 -11.24 -18.47 36.35
CA PHE A 645 -11.56 -17.11 36.83
C PHE A 645 -12.23 -16.26 35.74
N ARG A 646 -11.68 -16.24 34.51
CA ARG A 646 -12.25 -15.51 33.36
C ARG A 646 -13.66 -16.01 33.01
N VAL A 647 -13.91 -17.32 33.05
CA VAL A 647 -15.28 -17.85 32.85
C VAL A 647 -16.23 -17.40 33.96
N VAL A 648 -15.83 -17.45 35.23
CA VAL A 648 -16.70 -17.03 36.35
C VAL A 648 -16.92 -15.50 36.37
N GLU A 649 -15.93 -14.71 35.98
CA GLU A 649 -16.03 -13.25 35.82
C GLU A 649 -17.08 -12.88 34.75
N TYR A 650 -17.01 -13.48 33.55
CA TYR A 650 -18.00 -13.21 32.49
C TYR A 650 -19.38 -13.85 32.76
N LEU A 651 -19.45 -15.00 33.45
CA LEU A 651 -20.73 -15.58 33.88
C LEU A 651 -21.44 -14.78 35.00
N GLN A 652 -20.75 -13.83 35.65
CA GLN A 652 -21.38 -12.90 36.60
C GLN A 652 -21.89 -11.61 35.95
N GLY A 653 -21.66 -11.39 34.65
CA GLY A 653 -22.08 -10.18 33.94
C GLY A 653 -21.37 -8.89 34.39
N ASN A 654 -21.74 -7.76 33.78
CA ASN A 654 -21.17 -6.44 34.08
C ASN A 654 -21.37 -6.01 35.55
N ASP A 655 -22.43 -6.46 36.21
CA ASP A 655 -22.75 -6.20 37.62
C ASP A 655 -22.06 -7.16 38.63
N GLY A 656 -21.30 -8.13 38.13
CA GLY A 656 -20.58 -9.11 38.93
C GLY A 656 -19.66 -8.54 40.01
N TYR A 657 -19.59 -9.23 41.16
CA TYR A 657 -18.67 -8.88 42.26
C TYR A 657 -17.20 -8.95 41.82
N LEU A 658 -16.86 -9.85 40.89
CA LEU A 658 -15.50 -10.00 40.36
C LEU A 658 -15.07 -8.82 39.47
N ILE A 659 -15.91 -8.40 38.52
CA ILE A 659 -15.58 -7.32 37.57
C ILE A 659 -15.64 -5.93 38.22
N SER A 660 -16.43 -5.76 39.28
CA SER A 660 -16.51 -4.52 40.06
C SER A 660 -15.31 -4.25 40.97
N HIS A 661 -14.40 -5.20 41.18
CA HIS A 661 -13.26 -5.08 42.11
C HIS A 661 -11.91 -5.32 41.41
N GLU A 662 -11.21 -4.24 41.05
CA GLU A 662 -9.92 -4.26 40.31
C GLU A 662 -8.86 -5.21 40.91
N ILE A 663 -8.87 -5.40 42.23
CA ILE A 663 -7.92 -6.27 42.94
C ILE A 663 -7.93 -7.72 42.44
N PHE A 664 -9.08 -8.27 42.04
CA PHE A 664 -9.15 -9.64 41.52
C PHE A 664 -8.48 -9.76 40.15
N LEU A 665 -8.55 -8.70 39.33
CA LEU A 665 -7.88 -8.60 38.04
C LEU A 665 -6.34 -8.60 38.22
N TYR A 666 -5.82 -7.87 39.22
CA TYR A 666 -4.38 -7.95 39.53
C TYR A 666 -3.97 -9.31 40.09
N ILE A 667 -4.76 -9.92 40.99
CA ILE A 667 -4.45 -11.23 41.57
C ILE A 667 -4.48 -12.35 40.52
N PHE A 668 -5.63 -12.60 39.89
CA PHE A 668 -5.86 -13.78 39.07
C PHE A 668 -5.34 -13.64 37.64
N ASP A 669 -5.18 -12.41 37.14
CA ASP A 669 -4.87 -12.15 35.73
C ASP A 669 -3.48 -11.56 35.48
N THR A 670 -2.92 -10.87 36.48
CA THR A 670 -1.61 -10.20 36.37
C THR A 670 -0.53 -10.95 37.17
N ILE A 671 -0.76 -11.19 38.46
CA ILE A 671 0.19 -11.89 39.33
C ILE A 671 0.36 -13.36 38.91
N LEU A 672 -0.72 -14.09 38.61
CA LEU A 672 -0.61 -15.48 38.15
C LEU A 672 0.25 -15.62 36.88
N MET A 673 0.15 -14.67 35.95
CA MET A 673 0.94 -14.67 34.71
C MET A 673 2.39 -14.25 34.93
N ALA A 674 2.64 -13.24 35.77
CA ALA A 674 4.00 -12.89 36.21
C ALA A 674 4.70 -14.07 36.92
N VAL A 675 3.96 -14.86 37.69
CA VAL A 675 4.46 -16.09 38.33
C VAL A 675 4.79 -17.17 37.28
N VAL A 676 3.96 -17.38 36.24
CA VAL A 676 4.29 -18.29 35.12
C VAL A 676 5.56 -17.84 34.39
N MET A 677 5.71 -16.53 34.12
CA MET A 677 6.94 -15.98 33.56
C MET A 677 8.16 -16.17 34.48
N ALA A 678 8.02 -15.97 35.79
CA ALA A 678 9.10 -16.18 36.75
C ALA A 678 9.50 -17.66 36.88
N ILE A 679 8.53 -18.59 36.85
CA ILE A 679 8.80 -20.04 36.87
C ILE A 679 9.63 -20.44 35.65
N PHE A 680 9.23 -20.04 34.44
CA PHE A 680 10.00 -20.33 33.24
C PHE A 680 11.34 -19.59 33.17
N LEU A 681 11.48 -18.43 33.82
CA LEU A 681 12.76 -17.73 33.92
C LEU A 681 13.76 -18.47 34.82
N ILE A 682 13.30 -19.05 35.95
CA ILE A 682 14.15 -19.78 36.91
C ILE A 682 14.40 -21.22 36.43
N TRP A 683 13.37 -21.91 35.94
CA TRP A 683 13.40 -23.33 35.51
C TRP A 683 13.47 -23.44 33.97
N TYR A 684 14.36 -22.67 33.36
CA TYR A 684 14.47 -22.51 31.91
C TYR A 684 14.78 -23.83 31.18
N VAL A 685 14.17 -24.01 30.00
CA VAL A 685 14.16 -25.29 29.26
C VAL A 685 15.34 -25.36 28.27
N GLU A 686 16.54 -25.40 28.84
CA GLU A 686 17.81 -25.27 28.13
C GLU A 686 18.28 -26.55 27.41
N HIS A 687 17.77 -27.73 27.78
CA HIS A 687 18.32 -29.03 27.37
C HIS A 687 17.40 -29.89 26.46
N LEU A 688 16.43 -29.28 25.76
CA LEU A 688 15.48 -29.99 24.86
C LEU A 688 15.75 -29.70 23.36
N GLU A 689 16.99 -29.86 22.92
CA GLU A 689 17.35 -29.79 21.49
C GLU A 689 17.17 -31.13 20.76
N ASP A 690 16.82 -31.07 19.48
CA ASP A 690 16.64 -32.25 18.63
C ASP A 690 17.98 -32.86 18.24
N LYS A 691 18.18 -34.14 18.58
CA LYS A 691 19.46 -34.86 18.43
C LYS A 691 19.97 -34.98 16.97
N LYS A 692 19.19 -34.56 15.97
CA LYS A 692 19.65 -34.38 14.58
C LYS A 692 20.72 -33.29 14.46
N ARG A 693 20.54 -32.10 15.06
CA ARG A 693 21.51 -30.99 14.88
C ARG A 693 22.83 -31.29 15.56
N ARG A 694 22.79 -31.82 16.79
CA ARG A 694 24.00 -32.29 17.48
C ARG A 694 24.74 -33.38 16.73
N LYS A 695 24.08 -34.30 16.01
CA LYS A 695 24.83 -35.30 15.23
C LYS A 695 25.50 -34.67 14.00
N SER A 696 24.87 -33.71 13.32
CA SER A 696 25.55 -32.95 12.26
C SER A 696 26.69 -32.07 12.79
N GLU A 697 26.58 -31.52 14.00
CA GLU A 697 27.65 -30.75 14.65
C GLU A 697 28.79 -31.69 15.11
N GLU A 698 28.49 -32.79 15.81
CA GLU A 698 29.47 -33.80 16.27
C GLU A 698 30.15 -34.55 15.11
N ASP A 699 29.42 -34.91 14.04
CA ASP A 699 30.02 -35.54 12.84
C ASP A 699 30.93 -34.55 12.07
N HIS A 700 30.59 -33.25 12.05
CA HIS A 700 31.39 -32.20 11.37
C HIS A 700 32.66 -31.82 12.17
N ASP A 701 32.55 -31.68 13.49
CA ASP A 701 33.70 -31.44 14.38
C ASP A 701 34.65 -32.66 14.39
N THR A 702 34.10 -33.88 14.38
CA THR A 702 34.92 -35.11 14.35
C THR A 702 35.60 -35.30 12.98
N SER A 703 34.99 -34.85 11.87
CA SER A 703 35.67 -34.85 10.57
C SER A 703 36.85 -33.86 10.57
N GLY A 704 36.61 -32.60 10.94
CA GLY A 704 37.65 -31.56 10.94
C GLY A 704 38.82 -31.85 11.89
N SER A 705 38.56 -32.48 13.04
CA SER A 705 39.60 -32.83 14.02
C SER A 705 40.53 -33.95 13.53
N ASN A 706 40.04 -34.90 12.73
CA ASN A 706 40.88 -35.98 12.20
C ASN A 706 41.87 -35.51 11.13
N ASP A 707 41.47 -34.61 10.23
CA ASP A 707 42.39 -34.05 9.22
C ASP A 707 43.49 -33.20 9.87
N PHE A 708 43.15 -32.40 10.89
CA PHE A 708 44.14 -31.62 11.64
C PHE A 708 45.19 -32.51 12.31
N ILE A 709 44.77 -33.61 12.94
CA ILE A 709 45.65 -34.60 13.59
C ILE A 709 46.51 -35.38 12.56
N LEU A 710 46.09 -35.48 11.30
CA LEU A 710 46.86 -36.10 10.22
C LEU A 710 47.89 -35.13 9.59
N GLU A 711 47.58 -33.84 9.47
CA GLU A 711 48.55 -32.83 9.03
C GLU A 711 49.62 -32.53 10.09
N GLU A 712 49.26 -32.47 11.37
CA GLU A 712 50.20 -32.13 12.44
C GLU A 712 51.29 -33.22 12.60
N ARG A 713 50.89 -34.50 12.57
CA ARG A 713 51.82 -35.66 12.52
C ARG A 713 52.69 -35.71 11.26
N ARG A 714 52.34 -34.96 10.20
CA ARG A 714 53.15 -34.86 8.98
C ARG A 714 54.27 -33.83 9.14
N LYS A 715 54.03 -32.75 9.89
CA LYS A 715 55.04 -31.73 10.24
C LYS A 715 56.04 -32.24 11.30
N ASP A 716 55.57 -32.95 12.32
CA ASP A 716 56.40 -33.48 13.42
C ASP A 716 57.53 -34.44 12.97
N ARG A 717 57.44 -34.99 11.75
CA ARG A 717 58.44 -35.92 11.21
C ARG A 717 59.65 -35.22 10.56
N GLU A 718 59.57 -33.93 10.25
CA GLU A 718 60.60 -33.22 9.47
C GLU A 718 61.51 -32.29 10.30
N THR A 719 61.14 -31.97 11.55
CA THR A 719 61.84 -30.98 12.39
C THR A 719 62.71 -31.57 13.51
N HIS A 720 62.74 -32.89 13.69
CA HIS A 720 63.60 -33.54 14.71
C HIS A 720 65.07 -33.67 14.26
N SER A 721 65.76 -32.53 14.09
CA SER A 721 67.23 -32.47 13.97
C SER A 721 67.81 -31.20 14.60
N SER A 722 68.77 -31.38 15.51
CA SER A 722 69.70 -30.35 16.06
C SER A 722 69.05 -29.17 16.84
N LYS A 723 68.83 -29.23 18.16
CA LYS A 723 69.76 -29.18 19.33
C LYS A 723 70.31 -27.79 19.74
N ALA A 724 69.89 -27.36 20.94
CA ALA A 724 70.60 -26.49 21.93
C ALA A 724 70.81 -25.00 21.57
N THR A 725 70.98 -24.03 22.50
CA THR A 725 71.12 -24.08 23.98
C THR A 725 70.63 -22.78 24.67
N GLU A 726 70.16 -22.88 25.92
CA GLU A 726 70.28 -21.91 27.05
C GLU A 726 69.61 -20.50 27.10
N ALA A 727 69.22 -20.16 28.34
CA ALA A 727 69.02 -18.84 28.98
C ALA A 727 67.80 -17.93 28.66
N ALA A 728 67.32 -17.25 29.70
CA ALA A 728 66.31 -16.17 29.73
C ALA A 728 66.76 -15.11 30.78
N PRO A 729 66.28 -13.84 30.77
CA PRO A 729 64.92 -13.54 31.25
C PRO A 729 64.16 -12.34 30.61
N GLU A 730 62.84 -12.36 30.82
CA GLU A 730 61.85 -11.26 30.99
C GLU A 730 61.75 -10.03 30.06
N ILE A 731 60.68 -10.04 29.25
CA ILE A 731 59.62 -9.01 29.08
C ILE A 731 60.02 -7.56 28.70
N LYS A 732 59.65 -7.18 27.46
CA LYS A 732 58.98 -5.89 27.17
C LYS A 732 58.14 -5.98 25.89
N ASP A 733 57.02 -5.25 25.82
CA ASP A 733 56.12 -5.23 24.66
C ASP A 733 56.74 -4.61 23.40
N TRP A 734 56.38 -5.13 22.22
CA TRP A 734 56.12 -4.33 21.01
C TRP A 734 55.27 -5.10 19.99
N CYS A 735 54.40 -4.37 19.28
CA CYS A 735 53.65 -4.83 18.11
C CYS A 735 54.44 -4.50 16.83
N GLY A 736 54.35 -5.34 15.79
CA GLY A 736 55.25 -5.24 14.63
C GLY A 736 54.76 -5.90 13.34
N GLU A 737 53.46 -5.82 13.01
CA GLU A 737 52.96 -6.24 11.69
C GLU A 737 52.94 -5.06 10.71
N GLU A 738 53.70 -5.18 9.61
CA GLU A 738 53.59 -4.27 8.46
C GLU A 738 52.34 -4.58 7.62
N ARG A 739 51.72 -3.55 7.03
CA ARG A 739 50.59 -3.76 6.11
C ARG A 739 51.06 -4.48 4.83
N PRO A 740 50.37 -5.54 4.37
CA PRO A 740 50.75 -6.24 3.14
C PRO A 740 50.65 -5.33 1.90
N LYS A 741 51.38 -5.66 0.84
CA LYS A 741 51.34 -4.94 -0.45
C LYS A 741 50.65 -5.82 -1.49
N CYS A 742 49.69 -5.28 -2.24
CA CYS A 742 48.96 -6.08 -3.22
C CYS A 742 49.85 -6.42 -4.44
N GLY A 743 49.64 -7.61 -5.02
CA GLY A 743 50.48 -8.13 -6.12
C GLY A 743 50.47 -7.27 -7.39
N SER A 744 49.48 -6.39 -7.59
CA SER A 744 49.46 -5.45 -8.72
C SER A 744 50.26 -4.17 -8.47
N CYS A 745 50.43 -3.74 -7.22
CA CYS A 745 51.36 -2.65 -6.88
C CYS A 745 52.82 -3.13 -6.96
N ILE A 746 53.09 -4.35 -6.44
CA ILE A 746 54.41 -4.99 -6.55
C ILE A 746 54.83 -5.12 -8.03
N ARG A 747 53.96 -5.65 -8.90
CA ARG A 747 54.22 -5.79 -10.36
C ARG A 747 54.28 -4.49 -11.15
N ARG A 748 54.06 -3.34 -10.52
CA ARG A 748 54.10 -2.00 -11.15
C ARG A 748 55.11 -1.05 -10.47
N GLU A 749 55.85 -1.53 -9.47
CA GLU A 749 56.82 -0.76 -8.66
C GLU A 749 56.24 0.54 -8.04
N VAL A 750 54.93 0.55 -7.76
CA VAL A 750 54.23 1.68 -7.12
C VAL A 750 53.90 1.39 -5.65
N LEU A 751 53.79 2.45 -4.85
CA LEU A 751 53.39 2.35 -3.45
C LEU A 751 51.94 1.88 -3.32
N CYS A 752 51.67 0.99 -2.36
CA CYS A 752 50.33 0.46 -2.10
C CYS A 752 49.65 1.31 -1.01
N GLU A 753 49.03 2.42 -1.39
CA GLU A 753 48.24 3.23 -0.47
C GLU A 753 46.93 2.55 -0.07
N TYR A 754 46.52 2.77 1.18
CA TYR A 754 45.25 2.32 1.74
C TYR A 754 44.50 3.56 2.24
N PRO A 755 43.22 3.76 1.87
CA PRO A 755 42.47 4.94 2.30
C PRO A 755 42.34 4.98 3.83
N GLY A 756 42.71 6.12 4.42
CA GLY A 756 42.51 6.42 5.84
C GLY A 756 41.24 7.22 6.10
N GLU A 757 40.80 7.27 7.36
CA GLU A 757 39.65 8.08 7.78
C GLU A 757 39.94 9.60 7.64
N PRO A 758 38.94 10.43 7.30
CA PRO A 758 39.13 11.85 7.06
C PRO A 758 39.07 12.68 8.35
N GLN A 759 40.15 13.37 8.73
CA GLN A 759 40.10 14.46 9.72
C GLN A 759 41.04 15.65 9.42
N ALA A 760 40.59 16.81 9.89
CA ALA A 760 41.32 18.06 10.14
C ALA A 760 41.94 18.82 8.94
N ILE A 761 41.35 19.98 8.66
CA ILE A 761 41.94 21.08 7.89
C ILE A 761 43.07 21.74 8.71
N ASN A 762 44.17 22.12 8.05
CA ASN A 762 44.97 23.30 8.40
C ASN A 762 45.83 23.76 7.19
N ASP A 763 46.22 25.03 7.17
CA ASP A 763 46.73 25.76 6.00
C ASP A 763 48.27 25.73 5.80
N VAL A 764 48.69 26.35 4.67
CA VAL A 764 49.93 27.16 4.44
C VAL A 764 50.98 26.61 3.45
N ALA A 765 51.28 27.45 2.44
CA ALA A 765 52.47 27.54 1.54
C ALA A 765 52.86 26.30 0.69
N VAL A 766 52.85 26.36 -0.65
CA VAL A 766 53.73 27.13 -1.58
C VAL A 766 55.18 26.62 -1.56
N ASP A 767 55.59 25.90 -2.62
CA ASP A 767 56.43 26.51 -3.68
C ASP A 767 56.47 25.67 -4.98
N THR A 768 57.04 26.23 -6.06
CA THR A 768 57.32 25.52 -7.34
C THR A 768 58.66 26.01 -7.92
N PRO A 769 59.48 25.15 -8.57
CA PRO A 769 59.78 25.43 -9.99
C PRO A 769 60.13 24.23 -10.92
N THR A 770 59.78 24.39 -12.20
CA THR A 770 60.43 24.09 -13.51
C THR A 770 61.75 23.25 -13.60
N ASP A 771 62.19 22.62 -14.72
CA ASP A 771 62.12 23.05 -16.15
C ASP A 771 62.59 21.98 -17.21
N ARG A 772 61.87 21.82 -18.36
CA ARG A 772 62.29 21.41 -19.75
C ARG A 772 63.07 20.06 -19.99
N VAL A 773 63.44 19.54 -21.20
CA VAL A 773 63.52 20.01 -22.64
C VAL A 773 63.30 18.86 -23.70
N GLY A 774 62.49 19.09 -24.77
CA GLY A 774 62.68 18.64 -26.20
C GLY A 774 62.73 17.13 -26.62
N ARG A 775 62.74 16.71 -27.91
CA ARG A 775 62.41 17.33 -29.24
C ARG A 775 62.34 16.26 -30.40
N ALA A 776 61.19 16.13 -31.10
CA ALA A 776 60.87 16.00 -32.57
C ALA A 776 61.90 15.50 -33.66
N PRO A 777 61.52 15.09 -34.93
CA PRO A 777 60.27 14.54 -35.53
C PRO A 777 60.46 13.39 -36.63
N PRO A 778 59.95 13.35 -37.93
CA PRO A 778 59.38 12.12 -38.56
C PRO A 778 59.98 11.72 -39.96
N PRO A 779 59.35 10.85 -40.81
CA PRO A 779 58.37 11.31 -41.84
C PRO A 779 57.28 10.28 -42.30
N GLN A 780 56.46 10.68 -43.30
CA GLN A 780 55.47 9.89 -44.09
C GLN A 780 56.10 9.44 -45.47
N PRO A 781 55.43 9.21 -46.65
CA PRO A 781 53.98 9.12 -47.04
C PRO A 781 53.57 8.14 -48.21
N ASN A 782 52.26 8.17 -48.57
CA ASN A 782 51.68 8.07 -49.95
C ASN A 782 51.62 6.72 -50.73
N SER A 783 50.73 6.48 -51.73
CA SER A 783 49.40 7.05 -52.14
C SER A 783 48.86 6.34 -53.42
N ARG A 784 47.64 6.72 -53.92
CA ARG A 784 47.02 6.56 -55.30
C ARG A 784 45.85 5.54 -55.42
N SER A 785 44.82 5.72 -56.29
CA SER A 785 44.50 6.80 -57.27
C SER A 785 43.08 6.74 -57.90
N ARG A 786 42.44 7.92 -58.12
CA ARG A 786 41.38 8.25 -59.15
C ARG A 786 40.00 7.55 -59.01
N ALA A 787 38.87 8.04 -59.56
CA ALA A 787 38.53 9.13 -60.50
C ALA A 787 37.04 9.56 -60.31
N ASN A 788 36.38 10.54 -60.96
CA ASN A 788 36.73 11.81 -61.64
C ASN A 788 35.40 12.53 -62.05
N TYR A 789 35.30 13.88 -61.92
CA TYR A 789 34.21 14.77 -62.44
C TYR A 789 32.79 14.53 -61.84
N ASN A 790 31.88 15.51 -61.64
CA ASN A 790 31.77 16.98 -61.75
C ASN A 790 30.54 17.38 -60.86
N LEU A 791 30.13 18.61 -60.48
CA LEU A 791 30.43 20.07 -60.60
C LEU A 791 29.65 20.70 -59.39
N ARG A 792 29.65 21.96 -58.91
CA ARG A 792 30.44 23.22 -58.77
C ARG A 792 29.54 24.15 -57.91
N GLU A 793 29.91 25.22 -57.20
CA GLU A 793 31.14 25.81 -56.60
C GLU A 793 30.61 26.94 -55.66
N GLY A 794 31.23 27.40 -54.56
CA GLY A 794 32.49 27.08 -53.88
C GLY A 794 32.81 28.22 -52.87
N SER A 795 34.08 28.32 -52.42
CA SER A 795 34.66 29.46 -51.64
C SER A 795 34.21 29.61 -50.16
N ALA A 796 35.02 30.00 -49.17
CA ALA A 796 36.49 29.93 -48.94
C ALA A 796 36.84 30.33 -47.47
N THR A 797 38.14 30.28 -47.11
CA THR A 797 38.85 31.08 -46.06
C THR A 797 38.55 30.93 -44.56
N GLY A 798 39.63 30.86 -43.74
CA GLY A 798 39.75 31.51 -42.42
C GLY A 798 40.61 32.80 -42.54
N PRO A 799 41.19 33.42 -41.47
CA PRO A 799 41.53 32.84 -40.14
C PRO A 799 41.39 33.80 -38.90
N LEU A 800 41.94 33.36 -37.75
CA LEU A 800 42.55 34.14 -36.63
C LEU A 800 41.72 34.91 -35.55
N ALA A 801 42.09 34.60 -34.28
CA ALA A 801 42.43 35.51 -33.16
C ALA A 801 41.38 36.35 -32.35
N THR A 802 41.09 35.85 -31.13
CA THR A 802 41.40 36.47 -29.81
C THR A 802 40.83 37.84 -29.36
N VAL A 803 39.86 37.80 -28.44
CA VAL A 803 39.75 38.58 -27.16
C VAL A 803 38.89 37.73 -26.19
N VAL A 804 39.39 37.01 -25.19
CA VAL A 804 39.86 37.42 -23.83
C VAL A 804 38.80 38.15 -22.97
N ALA A 805 38.09 37.38 -22.13
CA ALA A 805 37.51 37.83 -20.86
C ALA A 805 37.37 36.62 -19.89
N THR A 806 37.49 36.84 -18.59
CA THR A 806 37.63 35.83 -17.52
C THR A 806 36.34 35.63 -16.68
N PRO A 807 36.25 34.58 -15.84
CA PRO A 807 34.96 34.06 -15.33
C PRO A 807 34.41 34.75 -14.07
N GLY A 808 33.14 34.46 -13.74
CA GLY A 808 32.46 34.97 -12.54
C GLY A 808 31.22 34.16 -12.12
N THR A 809 31.46 32.99 -11.53
CA THR A 809 30.73 32.31 -10.42
C THR A 809 29.18 32.22 -10.33
N ASP A 810 28.79 31.10 -9.69
CA ASP A 810 27.55 30.85 -8.94
C ASP A 810 26.24 30.58 -9.71
N SER A 811 26.21 29.33 -10.17
CA SER A 811 25.04 28.45 -10.27
C SER A 811 23.86 28.78 -9.34
N GLY A 812 22.70 29.00 -9.96
CA GLY A 812 21.39 28.74 -9.36
C GLY A 812 20.57 27.91 -10.35
N VAL A 813 20.79 26.58 -10.37
CA VAL A 813 20.06 25.68 -11.27
C VAL A 813 18.57 25.78 -10.93
N SER A 814 17.79 26.25 -11.90
CA SER A 814 16.33 26.24 -11.83
C SER A 814 15.87 24.93 -12.45
N GLU A 815 14.93 24.23 -11.81
CA GLU A 815 14.34 23.01 -12.39
C GLU A 815 13.78 23.31 -13.80
N PRO A 816 14.06 22.46 -14.81
CA PRO A 816 13.52 22.66 -16.14
C PRO A 816 12.02 22.34 -16.13
N SER A 817 11.18 23.37 -15.98
CA SER A 817 9.73 23.27 -16.03
C SER A 817 9.24 23.02 -17.47
N VAL A 818 9.48 21.82 -18.00
CA VAL A 818 9.01 21.37 -19.32
C VAL A 818 7.53 21.00 -19.20
N ALA A 819 6.69 22.03 -19.11
CA ALA A 819 5.26 21.91 -19.36
C ALA A 819 5.03 21.97 -20.88
N THR A 820 5.23 20.82 -21.54
CA THR A 820 4.74 20.57 -22.90
C THR A 820 3.39 19.88 -22.82
N ASP A 821 2.40 20.39 -23.57
CA ASP A 821 1.04 19.88 -23.56
C ASP A 821 0.98 18.50 -24.27
N PHE A 822 1.12 17.44 -23.47
CA PHE A 822 0.94 16.05 -23.90
C PHE A 822 -0.53 15.66 -23.75
N ASN A 823 -1.24 15.63 -24.88
CA ASN A 823 -2.67 15.34 -24.95
C ASN A 823 -2.90 13.83 -25.08
N PHE A 824 -3.38 13.20 -24.01
CA PHE A 824 -3.89 11.83 -24.00
C PHE A 824 -5.37 11.81 -24.43
N SER A 825 -5.84 10.63 -24.82
CA SER A 825 -7.22 10.35 -25.20
C SER A 825 -7.90 9.38 -24.22
N ILE A 826 -9.22 9.24 -24.32
CA ILE A 826 -9.98 8.21 -23.57
C ILE A 826 -9.51 6.78 -23.91
N LYS A 827 -8.89 6.56 -25.09
CA LYS A 827 -8.30 5.27 -25.47
C LYS A 827 -7.02 4.97 -24.68
N ASP A 828 -6.35 6.00 -24.15
CA ASP A 828 -5.12 5.86 -23.37
C ASP A 828 -5.44 5.75 -21.88
N LEU A 829 -6.52 6.39 -21.42
CA LEU A 829 -7.17 6.05 -20.15
C LEU A 829 -7.56 4.56 -20.12
N ALA A 830 -8.10 4.00 -21.23
CA ALA A 830 -8.40 2.56 -21.31
C ALA A 830 -7.15 1.67 -21.17
N LEU A 831 -6.01 2.11 -21.74
CA LEU A 831 -4.73 1.41 -21.60
C LEU A 831 -4.17 1.50 -20.18
N LEU A 832 -4.31 2.64 -19.49
CA LEU A 832 -3.93 2.77 -18.08
C LEU A 832 -4.81 1.95 -17.14
N HIS A 833 -6.12 1.85 -17.42
CA HIS A 833 -7.01 0.95 -16.70
C HIS A 833 -6.57 -0.50 -16.88
N HIS A 834 -6.40 -0.95 -18.14
CA HIS A 834 -5.92 -2.32 -18.46
C HIS A 834 -4.51 -2.60 -17.91
N TRP A 835 -3.65 -1.59 -17.80
CA TRP A 835 -2.39 -1.71 -17.06
C TRP A 835 -2.65 -2.07 -15.59
N THR A 836 -3.52 -1.31 -14.93
CA THR A 836 -3.71 -1.34 -13.48
C THR A 836 -4.49 -2.58 -13.03
N VAL A 837 -5.50 -3.02 -13.77
CA VAL A 837 -6.29 -4.23 -13.42
C VAL A 837 -5.72 -5.55 -13.96
N CYS A 838 -5.02 -5.55 -15.11
CA CYS A 838 -4.54 -6.78 -15.75
C CYS A 838 -3.01 -6.80 -15.97
N THR A 839 -2.47 -5.93 -16.83
CA THR A 839 -1.09 -6.09 -17.36
C THR A 839 -0.03 -6.10 -16.26
N SER A 840 -0.13 -5.20 -15.29
CA SER A 840 0.80 -5.12 -14.14
C SER A 840 0.82 -6.39 -13.27
N VAL A 841 -0.26 -7.19 -13.27
CA VAL A 841 -0.38 -8.46 -12.54
C VAL A 841 0.16 -9.63 -13.36
N ASP A 842 0.04 -9.58 -14.69
CA ASP A 842 0.55 -10.61 -15.61
C ASP A 842 2.02 -10.43 -16.04
N VAL A 843 2.64 -9.26 -15.77
CA VAL A 843 4.08 -9.03 -16.00
C VAL A 843 4.94 -10.00 -15.17
N TYR A 844 4.70 -10.08 -13.86
CA TYR A 844 5.26 -11.12 -13.00
C TYR A 844 4.17 -11.68 -12.09
N ARG A 845 3.89 -12.99 -12.21
CA ARG A 845 2.94 -13.73 -11.36
C ARG A 845 3.53 -13.96 -9.96
N THR A 846 3.82 -12.87 -9.26
CA THR A 846 4.55 -12.81 -7.99
C THR A 846 3.94 -11.66 -7.18
N PRO A 847 2.90 -11.92 -6.37
CA PRO A 847 2.04 -10.89 -5.79
C PRO A 847 2.78 -9.80 -4.99
N GLU A 848 3.95 -10.12 -4.47
CA GLU A 848 4.80 -9.22 -3.68
C GLU A 848 5.43 -8.10 -4.53
N LEU A 849 5.52 -8.29 -5.86
CA LEU A 849 5.96 -7.29 -6.83
C LEU A 849 4.80 -6.43 -7.36
N ASN A 850 3.54 -6.85 -7.19
CA ASN A 850 2.38 -6.12 -7.74
C ASN A 850 2.36 -4.63 -7.36
N PRO A 851 2.67 -4.19 -6.11
CA PRO A 851 2.69 -2.76 -5.76
C PRO A 851 3.70 -1.93 -6.56
N LEU A 852 4.79 -2.53 -7.04
CA LEU A 852 5.77 -1.85 -7.89
C LEU A 852 5.15 -1.48 -9.25
N TRP A 853 4.54 -2.47 -9.91
CA TRP A 853 3.94 -2.33 -11.24
C TRP A 853 2.61 -1.58 -11.20
N GLN A 854 1.79 -1.81 -10.17
CA GLN A 854 0.48 -1.18 -10.00
C GLN A 854 0.56 0.24 -9.42
N VAL A 855 1.53 0.60 -8.58
CA VAL A 855 1.55 1.91 -7.90
C VAL A 855 2.79 2.73 -8.23
N ILE A 856 3.98 2.18 -8.04
CA ILE A 856 5.24 2.95 -8.19
C ILE A 856 5.47 3.36 -9.64
N PHE A 857 5.27 2.46 -10.59
CA PHE A 857 5.52 2.72 -12.02
C PHE A 857 4.57 3.80 -12.59
N PRO A 858 3.24 3.75 -12.40
CA PRO A 858 2.33 4.84 -12.80
C PRO A 858 2.67 6.19 -12.15
N GLN A 859 3.01 6.22 -10.85
CA GLN A 859 3.44 7.44 -10.17
C GLN A 859 4.69 8.08 -10.80
N ILE A 860 5.63 7.26 -11.29
CA ILE A 860 6.79 7.73 -12.05
C ILE A 860 6.34 8.25 -13.42
N GLY A 861 5.41 7.56 -14.09
CA GLY A 861 4.78 8.01 -15.34
C GLY A 861 4.15 9.40 -15.25
N PHE A 862 3.46 9.73 -14.15
CA PHE A 862 2.84 11.07 -13.97
C PHE A 862 3.87 12.19 -13.76
N ARG A 863 5.12 11.87 -13.44
CA ARG A 863 6.26 12.81 -13.39
C ARG A 863 7.09 12.80 -14.68
N TYR A 864 7.13 11.68 -15.39
CA TYR A 864 8.01 11.44 -16.54
C TYR A 864 7.22 10.88 -17.73
N PRO A 865 6.86 11.73 -18.72
CA PRO A 865 6.04 11.36 -19.88
C PRO A 865 6.47 10.07 -20.60
N PHE A 866 7.79 9.87 -20.74
CA PHE A 866 8.34 8.70 -21.42
C PHE A 866 8.07 7.38 -20.68
N VAL A 867 7.89 7.40 -19.36
CA VAL A 867 7.49 6.22 -18.58
C VAL A 867 5.99 5.97 -18.69
N ALA A 868 5.17 7.03 -18.75
CA ALA A 868 3.73 6.87 -19.02
C ALA A 868 3.48 6.25 -20.40
N HIS A 869 4.15 6.75 -21.44
CA HIS A 869 4.08 6.15 -22.78
C HIS A 869 4.62 4.70 -22.80
N ALA A 870 5.67 4.37 -22.05
CA ALA A 870 6.14 2.99 -21.93
C ALA A 870 5.06 2.07 -21.31
N ILE A 871 4.42 2.50 -20.21
CA ILE A 871 3.30 1.80 -19.57
C ILE A 871 2.14 1.56 -20.56
N LEU A 872 1.73 2.60 -21.29
CA LEU A 872 0.67 2.52 -22.30
C LEU A 872 1.07 1.59 -23.48
N SER A 873 2.33 1.61 -23.91
CA SER A 873 2.82 0.74 -24.98
C SER A 873 2.75 -0.74 -24.61
N LEU A 874 3.15 -1.10 -23.37
CA LEU A 874 3.13 -2.47 -22.89
C LEU A 874 1.70 -2.96 -22.58
N ALA A 875 0.82 -2.08 -22.09
CA ALA A 875 -0.60 -2.37 -21.94
C ALA A 875 -1.32 -2.63 -23.29
N ALA A 876 -1.02 -1.83 -24.32
CA ALA A 876 -1.55 -2.06 -25.67
C ALA A 876 -1.03 -3.36 -26.28
N LEU A 877 0.26 -3.65 -26.09
CA LEU A 877 0.88 -4.91 -26.51
C LEU A 877 0.25 -6.13 -25.81
N HIS A 878 -0.10 -6.01 -24.53
CA HIS A 878 -0.78 -7.07 -23.79
C HIS A 878 -2.23 -7.29 -24.27
N LEU A 879 -2.99 -6.24 -24.62
CA LEU A 879 -4.30 -6.39 -25.28
C LEU A 879 -4.16 -7.11 -26.63
N ALA A 880 -3.16 -6.77 -27.44
CA ALA A 880 -2.89 -7.45 -28.71
C ALA A 880 -2.51 -8.94 -28.53
N TYR A 881 -1.96 -9.32 -27.37
CA TYR A 881 -1.74 -10.73 -27.02
C TYR A 881 -3.05 -11.43 -26.62
N ILE A 882 -3.87 -10.82 -25.75
CA ILE A 882 -5.14 -11.40 -25.26
C ILE A 882 -6.17 -11.56 -26.39
N GLU A 883 -6.29 -10.57 -27.28
CA GLU A 883 -7.22 -10.62 -28.43
C GLU A 883 -6.64 -11.40 -29.64
N GLY A 884 -5.36 -11.78 -29.58
CA GLY A 884 -4.65 -12.52 -30.61
C GLY A 884 -4.37 -11.72 -31.90
N SER A 885 -3.86 -12.43 -32.92
CA SER A 885 -3.31 -11.86 -34.17
C SER A 885 -4.29 -11.10 -35.08
N ARG A 886 -5.52 -10.82 -34.63
CA ARG A 886 -6.53 -10.09 -35.43
C ARG A 886 -6.69 -8.61 -35.09
N ASN A 887 -6.05 -8.07 -34.04
CA ASN A 887 -6.19 -6.66 -33.69
C ASN A 887 -4.90 -5.83 -33.82
N GLY A 888 -4.45 -5.66 -35.07
CA GLY A 888 -3.32 -4.79 -35.41
C GLY A 888 -3.46 -3.32 -34.99
N GLN A 889 -4.65 -2.85 -34.60
CA GLN A 889 -4.81 -1.49 -34.05
C GLN A 889 -4.10 -1.34 -32.70
N TYR A 890 -4.11 -2.39 -31.86
CA TYR A 890 -3.37 -2.36 -30.60
C TYR A 890 -1.85 -2.47 -30.82
N ILE A 891 -1.41 -3.24 -31.80
CA ILE A 891 0.01 -3.28 -32.23
C ILE A 891 0.46 -1.88 -32.67
N MET A 892 -0.34 -1.19 -33.49
CA MET A 892 -0.05 0.17 -33.92
C MET A 892 0.01 1.18 -32.75
N LYS A 893 -0.93 1.11 -31.80
CA LYS A 893 -0.88 1.91 -30.55
C LYS A 893 0.37 1.61 -29.72
N ALA A 894 0.72 0.32 -29.59
CA ALA A 894 1.87 -0.15 -28.83
C ALA A 894 3.16 0.45 -29.42
N THR A 895 3.36 0.33 -30.74
CA THR A 895 4.48 0.96 -31.45
C THR A 895 4.50 2.47 -31.31
N HIS A 896 3.37 3.15 -31.51
CA HIS A 896 3.30 4.62 -31.40
C HIS A 896 3.73 5.12 -30.01
N HIS A 897 3.16 4.58 -28.94
CA HIS A 897 3.57 4.96 -27.59
C HIS A 897 5.00 4.52 -27.27
N HIS A 898 5.48 3.41 -27.82
CA HIS A 898 6.88 3.01 -27.66
C HIS A 898 7.85 4.01 -28.32
N GLU A 899 7.52 4.54 -29.50
CA GLU A 899 8.32 5.57 -30.18
C GLU A 899 8.36 6.89 -29.39
N GLU A 900 7.24 7.33 -28.80
CA GLU A 900 7.19 8.48 -27.89
C GLU A 900 8.04 8.25 -26.63
N ALA A 901 7.94 7.06 -26.03
CA ALA A 901 8.72 6.65 -24.87
C ALA A 901 10.22 6.63 -25.16
N LEU A 902 10.63 6.03 -26.29
CA LEU A 902 12.02 5.97 -26.73
C LEU A 902 12.59 7.37 -27.01
N ARG A 903 11.79 8.27 -27.59
CA ARG A 903 12.21 9.65 -27.86
C ARG A 903 12.51 10.42 -26.57
N GLY A 904 11.61 10.37 -25.59
CA GLY A 904 11.81 11.04 -24.29
C GLY A 904 12.93 10.40 -23.46
N PHE A 905 13.07 9.08 -23.48
CA PHE A 905 14.22 8.39 -22.86
C PHE A 905 15.56 8.88 -23.44
N HIS A 906 15.68 8.97 -24.77
CA HIS A 906 16.89 9.46 -25.45
C HIS A 906 17.24 10.93 -25.18
N GLU A 907 16.33 11.72 -24.61
CA GLU A 907 16.62 13.08 -24.12
C GLU A 907 17.15 13.03 -22.68
N VAL A 908 16.47 12.32 -21.78
CA VAL A 908 16.80 12.27 -20.34
C VAL A 908 18.07 11.45 -20.04
N VAL A 909 18.28 10.33 -20.72
CA VAL A 909 19.43 9.42 -20.47
C VAL A 909 20.80 10.07 -20.69
N ARG A 910 20.86 11.21 -21.40
CA ARG A 910 22.07 12.00 -21.63
C ARG A 910 22.68 12.55 -20.34
N HIS A 911 21.88 12.70 -19.29
CA HIS A 911 22.29 13.22 -17.99
C HIS A 911 21.64 12.39 -16.87
N VAL A 912 22.16 11.19 -16.62
CA VAL A 912 21.70 10.33 -15.50
C VAL A 912 21.94 11.05 -14.16
N SER A 913 20.89 11.16 -13.35
CA SER A 913 20.91 11.76 -12.01
C SER A 913 20.12 10.91 -11.01
N VAL A 914 20.27 11.21 -9.72
CA VAL A 914 19.47 10.58 -8.66
C VAL A 914 17.98 10.86 -8.85
N GLU A 915 17.58 12.02 -9.37
CA GLU A 915 16.17 12.37 -9.55
C GLU A 915 15.50 11.63 -10.73
N ASN A 916 16.25 11.25 -11.77
CA ASN A 916 15.70 10.60 -12.97
C ASN A 916 16.01 9.11 -13.08
N SER A 917 16.89 8.56 -12.23
CA SER A 917 17.29 7.15 -12.24
C SER A 917 16.13 6.16 -12.12
N GLU A 918 15.15 6.43 -11.24
CA GLU A 918 13.92 5.62 -11.13
C GLU A 918 13.14 5.56 -12.45
N ALA A 919 13.09 6.66 -13.20
CA ALA A 919 12.36 6.75 -14.45
C ALA A 919 13.09 6.08 -15.61
N LEU A 920 14.42 6.27 -15.68
CA LEU A 920 15.28 5.59 -16.64
C LEU A 920 15.26 4.07 -16.41
N LEU A 921 15.27 3.61 -15.14
CA LEU A 921 15.12 2.19 -14.81
C LEU A 921 13.73 1.66 -15.14
N ALA A 922 12.65 2.36 -14.76
CA ALA A 922 11.28 1.92 -15.04
C ALA A 922 11.04 1.76 -16.55
N TRP A 923 11.47 2.75 -17.36
CA TRP A 923 11.45 2.64 -18.82
C TRP A 923 12.30 1.46 -19.31
N SER A 924 13.50 1.26 -18.79
CA SER A 924 14.40 0.18 -19.24
C SER A 924 13.79 -1.20 -19.00
N LEU A 925 13.17 -1.41 -17.84
CA LEU A 925 12.48 -2.66 -17.52
C LEU A 925 11.27 -2.89 -18.42
N ILE A 926 10.42 -1.87 -18.62
CA ILE A 926 9.27 -1.95 -19.54
C ILE A 926 9.73 -2.23 -20.98
N ASN A 927 10.83 -1.62 -21.43
CA ASN A 927 11.38 -1.80 -22.76
C ASN A 927 11.82 -3.25 -23.01
N VAL A 928 12.49 -3.90 -22.04
CA VAL A 928 12.85 -5.32 -22.13
C VAL A 928 11.61 -6.19 -22.34
N LEU A 929 10.55 -5.98 -21.54
CA LEU A 929 9.27 -6.70 -21.65
C LEU A 929 8.61 -6.45 -23.02
N TYR A 930 8.59 -5.19 -23.45
CA TYR A 930 8.01 -4.77 -24.73
C TYR A 930 8.69 -5.44 -25.93
N VAL A 931 10.03 -5.42 -25.99
CA VAL A 931 10.79 -5.98 -27.11
C VAL A 931 10.61 -7.50 -27.23
N PHE A 932 10.57 -8.23 -26.11
CA PHE A 932 10.29 -9.67 -26.14
C PHE A 932 8.87 -9.97 -26.65
N GLY A 933 7.85 -9.20 -26.23
CA GLY A 933 6.45 -9.39 -26.66
C GLY A 933 6.14 -8.95 -28.10
N ILE A 934 6.62 -7.78 -28.53
CA ILE A 934 6.37 -7.26 -29.90
C ILE A 934 7.05 -8.14 -30.96
N THR A 935 8.23 -8.68 -30.64
CA THR A 935 8.98 -9.58 -31.54
C THR A 935 8.19 -10.84 -31.86
N LYS A 936 7.44 -11.38 -30.88
CA LYS A 936 6.54 -12.52 -31.10
C LYS A 936 5.37 -12.15 -32.00
N GLN A 937 4.64 -11.08 -31.69
CA GLN A 937 3.50 -10.65 -32.50
C GLN A 937 3.91 -10.29 -33.94
N LEU A 938 5.10 -9.74 -34.15
CA LEU A 938 5.66 -9.51 -35.50
C LEU A 938 6.16 -10.79 -36.19
N ALA A 939 6.43 -11.88 -35.46
CA ALA A 939 6.67 -13.20 -36.05
C ALA A 939 5.36 -13.82 -36.54
N ASP A 940 4.35 -13.86 -35.68
CA ASP A 940 3.07 -14.52 -35.92
C ASP A 940 2.24 -13.84 -37.04
N ASN A 941 2.44 -12.54 -37.26
CA ASN A 941 1.76 -11.77 -38.32
C ASN A 941 2.51 -11.75 -39.67
N VAL A 942 3.72 -12.32 -39.77
CA VAL A 942 4.56 -12.23 -41.00
C VAL A 942 4.92 -13.62 -41.53
N GLU A 943 3.95 -14.23 -42.21
CA GLU A 943 4.18 -15.37 -43.11
C GLU A 943 5.18 -14.98 -44.22
N GLY A 944 6.47 -15.29 -44.01
CA GLY A 944 7.54 -14.99 -44.96
C GLY A 944 8.70 -14.15 -44.42
N SER A 945 8.84 -13.97 -43.09
CA SER A 945 10.07 -13.39 -42.54
C SER A 945 11.32 -14.18 -43.00
N SER A 946 12.34 -13.47 -43.48
CA SER A 946 13.50 -14.13 -44.11
C SER A 946 14.24 -15.02 -43.10
N PRO A 947 14.64 -16.26 -43.46
CA PRO A 947 15.35 -17.16 -42.56
C PRO A 947 16.64 -16.59 -41.95
N ARG A 948 17.24 -15.56 -42.58
CA ARG A 948 18.36 -14.81 -41.99
C ARG A 948 17.90 -13.90 -40.85
N LEU A 949 16.84 -13.10 -41.07
CA LEU A 949 16.28 -12.23 -40.03
C LEU A 949 15.75 -13.02 -38.83
N ARG A 950 15.08 -14.19 -39.02
CA ARG A 950 14.71 -15.07 -37.88
C ARG A 950 15.94 -15.41 -37.03
N LYS A 951 17.03 -15.87 -37.66
CA LYS A 951 18.25 -16.31 -36.97
C LYS A 951 18.96 -15.17 -36.24
N ASP A 952 19.18 -14.04 -36.90
CA ASP A 952 19.93 -12.92 -36.31
C ASP A 952 19.15 -12.22 -35.17
N ARG A 953 17.81 -12.17 -35.28
CA ARG A 953 16.89 -11.74 -34.22
C ARG A 953 16.92 -12.65 -32.99
N VAL A 954 16.86 -13.97 -33.22
CA VAL A 954 16.85 -14.98 -32.14
C VAL A 954 18.21 -15.11 -31.45
N LEU A 955 19.32 -14.95 -32.18
CA LEU A 955 20.67 -14.84 -31.61
C LEU A 955 20.94 -13.52 -30.85
N GLY A 956 20.00 -12.57 -30.89
CA GLY A 956 19.98 -11.40 -30.02
C GLY A 956 20.71 -10.16 -30.51
N ALA A 957 20.87 -9.99 -31.82
CA ALA A 957 21.54 -8.83 -32.43
C ALA A 957 21.01 -7.47 -31.95
N GLU A 958 19.71 -7.38 -31.61
CA GLU A 958 19.04 -6.16 -31.17
C GLU A 958 18.79 -6.14 -29.65
N TRP A 959 18.32 -7.25 -29.07
CA TRP A 959 17.89 -7.27 -27.66
C TRP A 959 19.03 -7.51 -26.64
N ILE A 960 20.15 -8.16 -27.02
CA ILE A 960 21.30 -8.32 -26.11
C ILE A 960 21.98 -6.97 -25.82
N PRO A 961 22.30 -6.12 -26.83
CA PRO A 961 22.82 -4.77 -26.58
C PRO A 961 21.88 -3.90 -25.73
N MET A 962 20.56 -4.05 -25.91
CA MET A 962 19.55 -3.31 -25.14
C MET A 962 19.57 -3.69 -23.65
N ILE A 963 19.56 -4.99 -23.31
CA ILE A 963 19.63 -5.44 -21.91
C ILE A 963 20.94 -4.98 -21.26
N ARG A 964 22.07 -5.08 -21.97
CA ARG A 964 23.39 -4.63 -21.48
C ARG A 964 23.53 -3.11 -21.41
N GLY A 965 22.65 -2.35 -22.07
CA GLY A 965 22.57 -0.90 -21.98
C GLY A 965 22.02 -0.40 -20.64
N VAL A 966 21.27 -1.24 -19.92
CA VAL A 966 20.70 -0.89 -18.59
C VAL A 966 21.82 -0.63 -17.58
N ASP A 967 22.97 -1.29 -17.72
CA ASP A 967 24.16 -1.16 -16.87
C ASP A 967 24.69 0.29 -16.81
N ALA A 968 24.58 1.03 -17.94
CA ALA A 968 24.99 2.44 -18.01
C ALA A 968 24.04 3.38 -17.25
N VAL A 969 22.79 2.97 -17.03
CA VAL A 969 21.81 3.68 -16.19
C VAL A 969 21.98 3.30 -14.71
N LEU A 970 22.13 2.00 -14.43
CA LEU A 970 22.26 1.48 -13.09
C LEU A 970 23.58 1.89 -12.43
N GLY A 971 24.72 1.73 -13.10
CA GLY A 971 26.05 1.91 -12.52
C GLY A 971 26.24 3.20 -11.70
N PRO A 972 25.89 4.39 -12.22
CA PRO A 972 26.03 5.65 -11.50
C PRO A 972 25.06 5.86 -10.32
N THR A 973 24.01 5.04 -10.19
CA THR A 973 22.92 5.24 -9.23
C THR A 973 22.49 3.98 -8.46
N TYR A 974 23.26 2.89 -8.59
CA TYR A 974 22.91 1.55 -8.10
C TYR A 974 22.57 1.54 -6.61
N ASP A 975 23.42 2.14 -5.77
CA ASP A 975 23.23 2.14 -4.31
C ASP A 975 21.98 2.91 -3.88
N TYR A 976 21.64 4.01 -4.59
CA TYR A 976 20.40 4.76 -4.36
C TYR A 976 19.17 3.92 -4.72
N LEU A 977 19.17 3.29 -5.89
CA LEU A 977 18.07 2.45 -6.35
C LEU A 977 17.90 1.19 -5.48
N ARG A 978 19.02 0.62 -4.99
CA ARG A 978 19.08 -0.52 -4.07
C ARG A 978 18.60 -0.16 -2.65
N ALA A 979 18.81 1.06 -2.18
CA ALA A 979 18.30 1.54 -0.89
C ALA A 979 16.85 2.08 -0.97
N GLY A 980 16.41 2.50 -2.16
CA GLY A 980 15.10 3.09 -2.39
C GLY A 980 13.98 2.08 -2.68
N ARG A 981 12.85 2.60 -3.18
CA ARG A 981 11.64 1.82 -3.50
C ARG A 981 11.78 0.89 -4.73
N MET A 982 12.90 0.98 -5.46
CA MET A 982 13.26 0.07 -6.56
C MET A 982 14.04 -1.18 -6.11
N SER A 983 14.39 -1.27 -4.83
CA SER A 983 15.18 -2.34 -4.20
C SER A 983 14.76 -3.76 -4.61
N GLN A 984 13.46 -4.04 -4.69
CA GLN A 984 12.91 -5.36 -5.03
C GLN A 984 13.29 -5.89 -6.42
N VAL A 985 13.71 -5.03 -7.36
CA VAL A 985 14.15 -5.42 -8.72
C VAL A 985 15.65 -5.23 -8.93
N VAL A 986 16.29 -4.33 -8.17
CA VAL A 986 17.72 -4.03 -8.28
C VAL A 986 18.58 -4.95 -7.39
N ASP A 987 18.00 -5.55 -6.36
CA ASP A 987 18.65 -6.55 -5.54
C ASP A 987 18.49 -7.98 -6.11
N LEU A 988 19.62 -8.66 -6.36
CA LEU A 988 19.67 -10.07 -6.76
C LEU A 988 19.86 -11.02 -5.55
N GLY A 989 19.76 -10.54 -4.32
CA GLY A 989 19.85 -11.38 -3.11
C GLY A 989 21.23 -12.04 -2.98
N ASN A 990 21.27 -13.35 -2.74
CA ASN A 990 22.52 -14.11 -2.58
C ASN A 990 23.36 -14.28 -3.86
N TRP A 991 23.03 -13.61 -4.97
CA TRP A 991 23.72 -13.81 -6.25
C TRP A 991 25.24 -13.76 -6.12
N SER A 992 25.79 -12.81 -5.35
CA SER A 992 27.23 -12.70 -5.11
C SER A 992 27.83 -13.88 -4.34
N GLU A 993 27.05 -14.56 -3.50
CA GLU A 993 27.46 -15.65 -2.61
C GLU A 993 27.47 -17.03 -3.29
N LEU A 994 26.73 -17.20 -4.39
CA LEU A 994 26.68 -18.47 -5.13
C LEU A 994 28.00 -18.77 -5.86
N ASP A 995 28.75 -19.78 -5.41
CA ASP A 995 29.90 -20.27 -6.19
C ASP A 995 29.51 -21.45 -7.10
N PRO A 996 29.57 -21.31 -8.43
CA PRO A 996 29.31 -22.40 -9.35
C PRO A 996 30.36 -23.51 -9.34
N ASP A 997 31.54 -23.34 -8.74
CA ASP A 997 32.58 -24.38 -8.70
C ASP A 997 32.52 -25.32 -7.48
N ASP A 998 31.46 -25.24 -6.67
CA ASP A 998 31.16 -26.28 -5.67
C ASP A 998 30.98 -27.65 -6.37
N ALA A 999 31.65 -28.69 -5.86
CA ALA A 999 31.60 -30.03 -6.43
C ALA A 999 30.17 -30.62 -6.48
N SER A 1000 29.31 -30.23 -5.53
CA SER A 1000 27.89 -30.63 -5.52
C SER A 1000 27.06 -29.92 -6.61
N ALA A 1001 27.47 -28.72 -7.03
CA ALA A 1001 26.89 -28.04 -8.17
C ALA A 1001 27.35 -28.68 -9.50
N GLU A 1002 28.63 -29.09 -9.60
CA GLU A 1002 29.14 -29.81 -10.77
C GLU A 1002 28.44 -31.16 -10.98
N GLU A 1003 28.19 -31.95 -9.94
CA GLU A 1003 27.43 -33.21 -10.05
C GLU A 1003 25.99 -32.99 -10.51
N MET A 1004 25.36 -31.87 -10.13
CA MET A 1004 24.03 -31.46 -10.62
C MET A 1004 24.02 -30.90 -12.06
N ASP A 1005 25.19 -30.55 -12.62
CA ASP A 1005 25.36 -29.83 -13.89
C ASP A 1005 26.16 -30.61 -14.94
N ILE A 1006 26.47 -31.90 -14.73
CA ILE A 1006 27.33 -32.75 -15.59
C ILE A 1006 27.08 -32.56 -17.10
N GLN A 1007 25.82 -32.48 -17.55
CA GLN A 1007 25.47 -32.30 -18.97
C GLN A 1007 25.89 -30.91 -19.52
N VAL A 1008 25.89 -29.88 -18.69
CA VAL A 1008 26.32 -28.52 -19.01
C VAL A 1008 27.86 -28.43 -18.95
N CYS A 1009 28.47 -28.98 -17.89
CA CYS A 1009 29.93 -29.04 -17.74
C CYS A 1009 30.61 -29.83 -18.87
N ARG A 1010 29.91 -30.80 -19.47
CA ARG A 1010 30.40 -31.55 -20.65
C ARG A 1010 30.70 -30.66 -21.86
N ALA A 1011 30.10 -29.47 -21.97
CA ALA A 1011 30.39 -28.53 -23.07
C ALA A 1011 31.89 -28.19 -23.18
N ARG A 1012 32.64 -28.24 -22.06
CA ARG A 1012 34.11 -28.11 -22.00
C ARG A 1012 34.87 -29.02 -22.96
N GLU A 1013 34.33 -30.18 -23.33
CA GLU A 1013 34.91 -31.07 -24.35
C GLU A 1013 35.17 -30.35 -25.68
N THR A 1014 34.36 -29.34 -26.00
CA THR A 1014 34.33 -28.68 -27.32
C THR A 1014 35.35 -27.54 -27.48
N TRP A 1015 35.95 -27.02 -26.40
CA TRP A 1015 36.94 -25.92 -26.44
C TRP A 1015 38.32 -26.25 -25.85
N LYS A 1016 38.61 -27.51 -25.46
CA LYS A 1016 39.92 -27.90 -24.89
C LYS A 1016 41.16 -27.48 -25.69
N ASN A 1017 41.01 -27.31 -27.02
CA ASN A 1017 42.06 -26.92 -27.95
C ASN A 1017 41.77 -25.56 -28.65
N SER A 1018 40.89 -24.73 -28.10
CA SER A 1018 40.51 -23.42 -28.67
C SER A 1018 41.39 -22.29 -28.14
N SER A 1019 41.66 -21.30 -28.97
CA SER A 1019 42.23 -20.00 -28.57
C SER A 1019 41.33 -19.24 -27.58
N ASP A 1020 40.02 -19.44 -27.68
CA ASP A 1020 39.00 -18.67 -26.97
C ASP A 1020 38.45 -19.43 -25.75
N ALA A 1021 39.16 -20.47 -25.30
CA ALA A 1021 38.74 -21.37 -24.22
C ALA A 1021 38.38 -20.63 -22.92
N GLU A 1022 39.13 -19.60 -22.54
CA GLU A 1022 38.85 -18.77 -21.34
C GLU A 1022 37.52 -18.02 -21.45
N ILE A 1023 37.13 -17.58 -22.66
CA ILE A 1023 35.88 -16.85 -22.91
C ILE A 1023 34.67 -17.80 -22.79
N TYR A 1024 34.81 -19.04 -23.27
CA TYR A 1024 33.77 -20.06 -23.11
C TYR A 1024 33.66 -20.56 -21.67
N GLU A 1025 34.78 -20.67 -20.94
CA GLU A 1025 34.79 -21.10 -19.55
C GLU A 1025 34.13 -20.07 -18.62
N GLU A 1026 34.38 -18.76 -18.82
CA GLU A 1026 33.69 -17.71 -18.05
C GLU A 1026 32.19 -17.63 -18.37
N ALA A 1027 31.82 -17.77 -19.65
CA ALA A 1027 30.40 -17.87 -20.03
C ALA A 1027 29.72 -19.11 -19.42
N LEU A 1028 30.42 -20.25 -19.35
CA LEU A 1028 29.96 -21.45 -18.65
C LEU A 1028 29.83 -21.21 -17.14
N ARG A 1029 30.77 -20.50 -16.51
CA ARG A 1029 30.72 -20.12 -15.08
C ARG A 1029 29.45 -19.33 -14.77
N VAL A 1030 29.18 -18.28 -15.55
CA VAL A 1030 27.96 -17.45 -15.40
C VAL A 1030 26.71 -18.30 -15.62
N LEU A 1031 26.69 -19.17 -16.62
CA LEU A 1031 25.52 -20.01 -16.96
C LEU A 1031 25.18 -21.05 -15.87
N ARG A 1032 26.20 -21.69 -15.27
CA ARG A 1032 26.03 -22.59 -14.11
C ARG A 1032 25.46 -21.81 -12.91
N LYS A 1033 26.01 -20.62 -12.65
CA LYS A 1033 25.53 -19.71 -11.59
C LYS A 1033 24.07 -19.27 -11.81
N CYS A 1034 23.66 -18.98 -13.05
CA CYS A 1034 22.26 -18.75 -13.42
C CYS A 1034 21.36 -19.95 -13.08
N ARG A 1035 21.77 -21.17 -13.43
CA ARG A 1035 21.01 -22.40 -13.12
C ARG A 1035 20.87 -22.62 -11.61
N MET A 1036 21.94 -22.45 -10.84
CA MET A 1036 21.89 -22.53 -9.37
C MET A 1036 20.94 -21.50 -8.77
N PHE A 1037 21.00 -20.25 -9.24
CA PHE A 1037 20.13 -19.17 -8.76
C PHE A 1037 18.64 -19.42 -9.06
N ILE A 1038 18.31 -20.16 -10.12
CA ILE A 1038 16.94 -20.60 -10.41
C ILE A 1038 16.55 -21.78 -9.48
N VAL A 1039 17.33 -22.86 -9.50
CA VAL A 1039 17.00 -24.14 -8.85
C VAL A 1039 17.01 -24.05 -7.31
N GLN A 1040 17.66 -23.05 -6.71
CA GLN A 1040 17.55 -22.83 -5.27
C GLN A 1040 16.11 -22.50 -4.84
N PHE A 1041 15.31 -21.81 -5.66
CA PHE A 1041 13.94 -21.45 -5.31
C PHE A 1041 12.99 -22.67 -5.25
N ASP A 1042 13.24 -23.72 -6.04
CA ASP A 1042 12.49 -24.99 -5.99
C ASP A 1042 12.74 -25.78 -4.68
N LYS A 1043 13.87 -25.50 -4.01
CA LYS A 1043 14.34 -26.19 -2.79
C LYS A 1043 14.24 -25.33 -1.53
N MET A 1044 13.99 -24.02 -1.68
CA MET A 1044 13.94 -23.05 -0.58
C MET A 1044 12.68 -23.26 0.26
N ASP A 1045 12.83 -23.23 1.59
CA ASP A 1045 11.68 -23.33 2.47
C ASP A 1045 10.86 -22.01 2.49
N PRO A 1046 9.53 -22.06 2.71
CA PRO A 1046 8.68 -20.87 2.67
C PRO A 1046 9.06 -19.74 3.65
N ARG A 1047 9.81 -20.01 4.73
CA ARG A 1047 10.23 -18.97 5.69
C ARG A 1047 11.47 -18.22 5.20
N THR A 1048 12.42 -18.93 4.59
CA THR A 1048 13.56 -18.28 3.92
C THR A 1048 13.08 -17.46 2.72
N LEU A 1049 12.11 -17.97 1.94
CA LEU A 1049 11.48 -17.20 0.86
C LEU A 1049 10.78 -15.93 1.39
N GLN A 1050 10.09 -16.02 2.53
CA GLN A 1050 9.47 -14.87 3.19
C GLN A 1050 10.49 -13.81 3.64
N GLN A 1051 11.70 -14.21 4.08
CA GLN A 1051 12.77 -13.26 4.42
C GLN A 1051 13.28 -12.49 3.18
N TRP A 1052 13.29 -13.14 2.01
CA TRP A 1052 13.73 -12.54 0.74
C TRP A 1052 12.66 -11.69 0.05
N SER A 1053 11.48 -11.57 0.64
CA SER A 1053 10.33 -10.76 0.20
C SER A 1053 9.68 -11.13 -1.14
N CYS A 1054 10.34 -11.87 -2.05
CA CYS A 1054 9.75 -12.36 -3.31
C CYS A 1054 10.58 -13.51 -3.92
N ASN A 1055 9.95 -14.31 -4.80
CA ASN A 1055 10.67 -15.24 -5.68
C ASN A 1055 11.30 -14.46 -6.84
N ARG A 1056 12.61 -14.65 -7.08
CA ARG A 1056 13.38 -13.92 -8.11
C ARG A 1056 13.93 -14.84 -9.21
N ALA A 1057 13.47 -16.09 -9.30
CA ALA A 1057 13.93 -17.07 -10.30
C ALA A 1057 13.84 -16.55 -11.76
N TRP A 1058 12.86 -15.68 -12.05
CA TRP A 1058 12.69 -15.02 -13.35
C TRP A 1058 13.88 -14.15 -13.78
N ALA A 1059 14.67 -13.62 -12.84
CA ALA A 1059 15.86 -12.85 -13.12
C ALA A 1059 17.07 -13.73 -13.51
N GLY A 1060 17.05 -15.01 -13.12
CA GLY A 1060 18.17 -15.95 -13.32
C GLY A 1060 18.62 -16.10 -14.78
N PRO A 1061 17.72 -16.34 -15.75
CA PRO A 1061 18.09 -16.38 -17.16
C PRO A 1061 18.59 -15.03 -17.68
N LEU A 1062 17.96 -13.92 -17.30
CA LEU A 1062 18.35 -12.57 -17.75
C LEU A 1062 19.72 -12.14 -17.21
N ALA A 1063 20.10 -12.61 -16.02
CA ALA A 1063 21.42 -12.40 -15.43
C ALA A 1063 22.57 -12.94 -16.32
N PHE A 1064 22.33 -13.98 -17.12
CA PHE A 1064 23.32 -14.46 -18.11
C PHE A 1064 23.67 -13.36 -19.13
N VAL A 1065 22.68 -12.59 -19.57
CA VAL A 1065 22.85 -11.54 -20.59
C VAL A 1065 23.65 -10.35 -20.04
N HIS A 1066 23.52 -10.06 -18.74
CA HIS A 1066 24.23 -9.00 -18.02
C HIS A 1066 25.66 -9.42 -17.64
N PHE A 1067 25.83 -10.51 -16.90
CA PHE A 1067 27.15 -10.88 -16.34
C PHE A 1067 28.12 -11.52 -17.35
N THR A 1068 27.66 -12.10 -18.46
CA THR A 1068 28.56 -12.76 -19.44
C THR A 1068 29.43 -11.73 -20.19
N PRO A 1069 30.72 -12.02 -20.48
CA PRO A 1069 31.60 -11.09 -21.19
C PRO A 1069 31.11 -10.71 -22.61
N GLN A 1070 31.35 -9.46 -23.02
CA GLN A 1070 31.01 -8.98 -24.37
C GLN A 1070 31.73 -9.76 -25.49
N SER A 1071 32.92 -10.31 -25.20
CA SER A 1071 33.68 -11.16 -26.11
C SER A 1071 32.94 -12.45 -26.49
N TYR A 1072 32.23 -13.09 -25.54
CA TYR A 1072 31.40 -14.25 -25.82
C TYR A 1072 30.28 -13.92 -26.82
N PHE A 1073 29.60 -12.78 -26.63
CA PHE A 1073 28.56 -12.35 -27.57
C PHE A 1073 29.11 -12.02 -28.96
N THR A 1074 30.36 -11.56 -29.07
CA THR A 1074 31.03 -11.42 -30.37
C THR A 1074 31.23 -12.79 -31.06
N LEU A 1075 31.64 -13.83 -30.32
CA LEU A 1075 31.79 -15.20 -30.84
C LEU A 1075 30.43 -15.83 -31.20
N LEU A 1076 29.37 -15.50 -30.46
CA LEU A 1076 27.98 -15.91 -30.78
C LEU A 1076 27.50 -15.31 -32.11
N HIS A 1077 27.72 -14.01 -32.35
CA HIS A 1077 27.37 -13.36 -33.61
C HIS A 1077 28.23 -13.82 -34.79
N GLN A 1078 29.48 -14.23 -34.53
CA GLN A 1078 30.31 -14.98 -35.49
C GLN A 1078 29.83 -16.42 -35.73
N ARG A 1079 28.83 -16.89 -34.98
CA ARG A 1079 28.23 -18.23 -35.04
C ARG A 1079 29.23 -19.36 -34.77
N GLN A 1080 30.16 -19.13 -33.84
CA GLN A 1080 31.11 -20.15 -33.39
C GLN A 1080 30.34 -21.30 -32.71
N PRO A 1081 30.62 -22.59 -33.02
CA PRO A 1081 29.82 -23.70 -32.49
C PRO A 1081 29.77 -23.77 -30.97
N GLN A 1082 30.88 -23.47 -30.29
CA GLN A 1082 30.98 -23.48 -28.84
C GLN A 1082 30.12 -22.37 -28.19
N ALA A 1083 30.06 -21.19 -28.81
CA ALA A 1083 29.16 -20.12 -28.39
C ALA A 1083 27.69 -20.52 -28.57
N LEU A 1084 27.36 -21.12 -29.73
CA LEU A 1084 26.00 -21.59 -30.02
C LEU A 1084 25.55 -22.68 -29.03
N ILE A 1085 26.41 -23.64 -28.69
CA ILE A 1085 26.11 -24.70 -27.70
C ILE A 1085 25.73 -24.08 -26.34
N LEU A 1086 26.56 -23.16 -25.81
CA LEU A 1086 26.25 -22.44 -24.57
C LEU A 1086 24.96 -21.62 -24.67
N PHE A 1087 24.67 -21.04 -25.85
CA PHE A 1087 23.43 -20.30 -26.09
C PHE A 1087 22.18 -21.19 -26.13
N ALA A 1088 22.28 -22.45 -26.57
CA ALA A 1088 21.18 -23.41 -26.43
C ALA A 1088 20.91 -23.78 -24.96
N PHE A 1089 21.95 -23.95 -24.14
CA PHE A 1089 21.76 -24.13 -22.69
C PHE A 1089 21.11 -22.88 -22.05
N PHE A 1090 21.48 -21.66 -22.46
CA PHE A 1090 20.76 -20.44 -22.08
C PHE A 1090 19.29 -20.45 -22.54
N GLY A 1091 19.00 -20.83 -23.79
CA GLY A 1091 17.63 -20.97 -24.31
C GLY A 1091 16.78 -21.97 -23.52
N ALA A 1092 17.39 -23.07 -23.06
CA ALA A 1092 16.74 -24.05 -22.19
C ALA A 1092 16.43 -23.50 -20.78
N LEU A 1093 17.31 -22.67 -20.19
CA LEU A 1093 16.98 -21.94 -18.96
C LEU A 1093 15.88 -20.89 -19.20
N LEU A 1094 15.91 -20.19 -20.33
CA LEU A 1094 14.91 -19.21 -20.74
C LEU A 1094 13.53 -19.84 -20.99
N HIS A 1095 13.49 -21.13 -21.39
CA HIS A 1095 12.24 -21.88 -21.54
C HIS A 1095 11.51 -22.09 -20.19
N GLY A 1096 12.22 -22.02 -19.05
CA GLY A 1096 11.60 -21.96 -17.72
C GLY A 1096 10.71 -20.73 -17.51
N LEU A 1097 10.79 -19.72 -18.39
CA LEU A 1097 9.95 -18.51 -18.38
C LEU A 1097 8.75 -18.59 -19.33
N ASN A 1098 8.52 -19.73 -20.01
CA ASN A 1098 7.50 -19.86 -21.07
C ASN A 1098 6.06 -19.62 -20.59
N HIS A 1099 5.80 -19.55 -19.28
CA HIS A 1099 4.48 -19.19 -18.72
C HIS A 1099 4.21 -17.69 -18.66
N TYR A 1100 5.19 -16.82 -18.90
CA TYR A 1100 5.01 -15.38 -19.06
C TYR A 1100 4.71 -15.05 -20.53
N TRP A 1101 3.66 -14.27 -20.79
CA TRP A 1101 3.11 -14.05 -22.13
C TRP A 1101 4.12 -13.45 -23.15
N PHE A 1102 5.05 -12.62 -22.68
CA PHE A 1102 6.10 -12.00 -23.51
C PHE A 1102 7.31 -12.94 -23.75
N MET A 1103 7.49 -13.99 -22.94
CA MET A 1103 8.57 -14.98 -23.08
C MET A 1103 8.13 -16.28 -23.78
N GLU A 1104 6.83 -16.51 -23.94
CA GLU A 1104 6.26 -17.74 -24.47
C GLU A 1104 6.77 -18.04 -25.90
N GLY A 1105 7.54 -19.13 -26.04
CA GLY A 1105 8.17 -19.58 -27.28
C GLY A 1105 9.67 -19.29 -27.37
N TRP A 1106 10.16 -18.22 -26.75
CA TRP A 1106 11.54 -17.71 -26.95
C TRP A 1106 12.63 -18.75 -26.66
N GLY A 1107 12.53 -19.50 -25.56
CA GLY A 1107 13.51 -20.54 -25.22
C GLY A 1107 13.58 -21.67 -26.25
N LYS A 1108 12.45 -22.00 -26.89
CA LYS A 1108 12.37 -23.01 -27.96
C LYS A 1108 12.91 -22.47 -29.28
N ASP A 1109 12.53 -21.24 -29.64
CA ASP A 1109 13.02 -20.52 -30.83
C ASP A 1109 14.56 -20.46 -30.84
N ILE A 1110 15.18 -20.16 -29.69
CA ILE A 1110 16.65 -20.16 -29.51
C ILE A 1110 17.27 -21.54 -29.77
N VAL A 1111 16.72 -22.61 -29.18
CA VAL A 1111 17.27 -23.96 -29.34
C VAL A 1111 17.07 -24.48 -30.77
N GLU A 1112 15.93 -24.20 -31.42
CA GLU A 1112 15.73 -24.49 -32.85
C GLU A 1112 16.76 -23.78 -33.74
N VAL A 1113 16.91 -22.45 -33.57
CA VAL A 1113 17.85 -21.65 -34.37
C VAL A 1113 19.29 -22.09 -34.16
N VAL A 1114 19.67 -22.47 -32.94
CA VAL A 1114 20.99 -23.05 -32.65
C VAL A 1114 21.16 -24.41 -33.33
N GLU A 1115 20.18 -25.31 -33.25
CA GLU A 1115 20.27 -26.62 -33.91
C GLU A 1115 20.41 -26.48 -35.44
N GLU A 1116 19.57 -25.64 -36.06
CA GLU A 1116 19.63 -25.34 -37.50
C GLU A 1116 20.99 -24.74 -37.93
N LEU A 1117 21.76 -24.13 -37.01
CA LEU A 1117 23.08 -23.53 -37.28
C LEU A 1117 24.24 -24.47 -36.99
N LEU A 1118 24.12 -25.33 -35.99
CA LEU A 1118 25.13 -26.30 -35.59
C LEU A 1118 25.18 -27.52 -36.52
N GLY A 1119 24.01 -28.03 -36.93
CA GLY A 1119 23.91 -29.27 -37.70
C GLY A 1119 24.27 -30.53 -36.91
N SER A 1120 24.14 -31.69 -37.57
CA SER A 1120 24.06 -33.00 -36.92
C SER A 1120 25.31 -33.42 -36.12
N TYR A 1121 26.50 -32.94 -36.47
CA TYR A 1121 27.75 -33.28 -35.76
C TYR A 1121 27.72 -32.83 -34.30
N TRP A 1122 27.18 -31.65 -34.00
CA TRP A 1122 27.19 -31.08 -32.64
C TRP A 1122 25.97 -31.45 -31.80
N ARG A 1123 24.96 -32.13 -32.38
CA ARG A 1123 23.75 -32.59 -31.67
C ARG A 1123 24.03 -33.32 -30.33
N PRO A 1124 25.09 -34.14 -30.18
CA PRO A 1124 25.43 -34.81 -28.91
C PRO A 1124 25.75 -33.89 -27.71
N TRP A 1125 26.00 -32.59 -27.93
CA TRP A 1125 26.23 -31.60 -26.86
C TRP A 1125 25.02 -30.69 -26.61
N VAL A 1126 23.97 -30.76 -27.44
CA VAL A 1126 22.71 -30.00 -27.27
C VAL A 1126 21.48 -30.90 -27.00
N VAL A 1127 21.69 -32.19 -26.71
CA VAL A 1127 20.60 -33.14 -26.36
C VAL A 1127 19.78 -32.67 -25.16
N TRP A 1128 20.41 -32.16 -24.10
CA TRP A 1128 19.67 -31.67 -22.92
C TRP A 1128 18.84 -30.43 -23.24
N PRO A 1129 19.37 -29.37 -23.90
CA PRO A 1129 18.55 -28.27 -24.39
C PRO A 1129 17.36 -28.69 -25.26
N LEU A 1130 17.57 -29.58 -26.25
CA LEU A 1130 16.51 -30.08 -27.13
C LEU A 1130 15.39 -30.78 -26.34
N ALA A 1131 15.76 -31.65 -25.40
CA ALA A 1131 14.81 -32.36 -24.55
C ALA A 1131 14.02 -31.43 -23.62
N VAL A 1132 14.65 -30.37 -23.10
CA VAL A 1132 13.98 -29.36 -22.24
C VAL A 1132 12.90 -28.59 -23.00
N VAL A 1133 13.11 -28.29 -24.27
CA VAL A 1133 12.14 -27.53 -25.10
C VAL A 1133 11.20 -28.40 -25.95
N GLY A 1134 11.24 -29.73 -25.76
CA GLY A 1134 10.36 -30.69 -26.44
C GLY A 1134 10.69 -30.96 -27.91
N ILE A 1135 11.95 -30.82 -28.33
CA ILE A 1135 12.42 -31.20 -29.67
C ILE A 1135 13.10 -32.57 -29.59
N ASN A 1136 12.72 -33.49 -30.49
CA ASN A 1136 13.16 -34.90 -30.50
C ASN A 1136 14.28 -35.15 -31.51
#